data_AF-A0A8C7V707-F1
#
_entry.id   AF-A0A8C7V707-F1
#
_cell.length_a   1.000
_cell.length_b   1.000
_cell.length_c   1.000
_cell.angle_alpha   90.00
_cell.angle_beta   90.00
_cell.angle_gamma   90.00
#
_symmetry.space_group_name_H-M   'P 1'
#
loop_
_entity.id
_entity.type
_entity.pdbx_description
1 polymer ?
#
loop_
_entity_poly.entity_id
_entity_poly.type
_entity_poly.pdbx_seq_one_letter_code
_entity_poly.pdbx_strand_id
1 'polypeptide(L)'
;MSSQTRVKKDKEIIGEYETQVKEIRNQLVEQFKCLEQQSESRIQLLQDLQDFFRRKAEIQLEYSRSLEKLAERFSNKIRSSREHHQFKKDQHLLSSVNCWYLVLNQTRRESRDHATLNDIYTNNVIVRLAQISEDVIRLFKKSKDIGIQMHEELVKVTNELYTVMKTYHMYHTESISAESKLKDAEKQEEKQFSKSGDLNVNLLRHEDRPQRRSSVRKIEKMKEKRQAKYSENKLKCTKARNDYLLNLAATNAVVAKYYIHDVSDMIDCCDLGYHASLARTFRTYLSAEYNLETSRHEGLDIMENAVDNLDSRSDKHKIMDMHNQVFCPPMCFEYLPHMGDEVCQVSAQQPVQTELLMRYHQLQSRLATLKIENEEVRKTLDATMQMLQDMLTVEDFDVSDAFQHSRSTESIKSVASETYMSKLNVAKRRANQQETEVFYFTKFKEFLNGSNLIIKLQAKHDLLKQTLGEGERAECGTTRPPTLPPKPQKMRKPRPRSVYNHKLFNGNMETFIKDSGQPIPLVVESCIRHINLYGLQQQGIFRVPGSQVEVNDIKNSFERGEDPLIDDQNEHDINSVAGVLKLYFRGLENPLFPKERFLDLMSTIKLESGAERAHHVQQIIVTLPRAVIIVMRYLFAFLNHLSQYSDENMMDPYNLAICFGPTLMPIPDGQDPVAIQAHVNEVIKTIIIHNEVIFPSHRELDGPVYEKCMTGGEEYCDSPHSEPGTIDEADNGTEPHTSEDEVEQIEAIAKFDYVGRTPRELSFKKGASLLLYHRASEDWWEGRHNGVDGLIPHQYIVVQDLDDAFSDNLSQKADSEASSGPLLDDKASFKNDVPSPCEHSPDSNFGGVMGRVRLPSDGAATPRRHSGETHSPPRGTDTPPRAAACPSSPHKVAVSRSRMESPEKRRLGTFGSAGSINYADRKAYPEGHPLRPVAGATRHSSLGDHKSLGAETLAEDIKKTMTTALHELRELERQNTAKQAPDVVLDTLDTTMKNPVNSEPGSPLHTIMIRDPDAAMRRSSSSTSEMMSTFKPTLSARLAGAQLRPPPMRPVRPPPTGHRSSSSSSSGVGSPAVTPTEKIFPNTGDKSGTM
;
A
#
# COMPACT_ATOMS: atom_id res chain seq x y z
N MET A 1 -51.42 -21.37 57.46
CA MET A 1 -52.61 -20.65 57.99
C MET A 1 -53.85 -21.45 57.66
N SER A 2 -54.80 -21.61 58.59
CA SER A 2 -56.07 -22.28 58.31
C SER A 2 -57.06 -21.30 57.69
N SER A 3 -57.19 -21.32 56.36
CA SER A 3 -58.21 -20.55 55.66
C SER A 3 -59.57 -21.20 55.84
N GLN A 4 -60.42 -20.62 56.69
CA GLN A 4 -61.85 -20.95 56.72
C GLN A 4 -62.40 -20.84 55.29
N THR A 5 -62.93 -21.94 54.75
CA THR A 5 -63.45 -21.99 53.40
C THR A 5 -64.73 -21.16 53.33
N ARG A 6 -64.61 -19.88 52.93
CA ARG A 6 -65.75 -18.98 52.77
C ARG A 6 -66.76 -19.64 51.81
N VAL A 7 -68.02 -19.70 52.23
CA VAL A 7 -69.14 -20.07 51.35
C VAL A 7 -69.44 -18.88 50.43
N LYS A 8 -68.54 -18.67 49.46
CA LYS A 8 -68.69 -17.59 48.47
C LYS A 8 -69.97 -17.80 47.68
N LYS A 9 -70.70 -16.72 47.44
CA LYS A 9 -71.90 -16.75 46.60
C LYS A 9 -71.52 -16.48 45.15
N ASP A 10 -72.37 -16.92 44.21
CA ASP A 10 -72.22 -16.74 42.76
C ASP A 10 -71.67 -15.35 42.35
N LYS A 11 -72.28 -14.28 42.87
CA LYS A 11 -71.86 -12.88 42.63
C LYS A 11 -70.44 -12.51 43.13
N GLU A 12 -69.97 -13.14 44.20
CA GLU A 12 -68.62 -12.89 44.77
C GLU A 12 -67.55 -13.53 43.87
N ILE A 13 -67.78 -14.78 43.44
CA ILE A 13 -66.88 -15.51 42.54
C ILE A 13 -66.85 -14.84 41.15
N ILE A 14 -68.02 -14.45 40.63
CA ILE A 14 -68.13 -13.73 39.35
C ILE A 14 -67.39 -12.38 39.40
N GLY A 15 -67.55 -11.59 40.47
CA GLY A 15 -66.86 -10.30 40.59
C GLY A 15 -65.34 -10.41 40.72
N GLU A 16 -64.83 -11.42 41.42
CA GLU A 16 -63.39 -11.73 41.46
C GLU A 16 -62.86 -12.11 40.07
N TYR A 17 -63.59 -12.96 39.34
CA TYR A 17 -63.22 -13.39 38.00
C TYR A 17 -63.26 -12.24 36.96
N GLU A 18 -64.33 -11.44 36.96
CA GLU A 18 -64.46 -10.25 36.10
C GLU A 18 -63.34 -9.23 36.37
N THR A 19 -62.85 -9.14 37.61
CA THR A 19 -61.67 -8.32 37.97
C THR A 19 -60.40 -8.89 37.36
N GLN A 20 -60.13 -10.19 37.51
CA GLN A 20 -58.95 -10.84 36.94
C GLN A 20 -58.90 -10.75 35.40
N VAL A 21 -60.03 -10.95 34.72
CA VAL A 21 -60.11 -10.80 33.26
C VAL A 21 -59.88 -9.35 32.82
N LYS A 22 -60.30 -8.36 33.62
CA LYS A 22 -60.01 -6.95 33.36
C LYS A 22 -58.52 -6.63 33.55
N GLU A 23 -57.87 -7.20 34.55
CA GLU A 23 -56.42 -7.07 34.76
C GLU A 23 -55.62 -7.66 33.59
N ILE A 24 -55.99 -8.84 33.12
CA ILE A 24 -55.39 -9.46 31.92
C ILE A 24 -55.58 -8.54 30.70
N ARG A 25 -56.80 -8.08 30.41
CA ARG A 25 -57.07 -7.19 29.25
C ARG A 25 -56.27 -5.89 29.32
N ASN A 26 -56.08 -5.31 30.51
CA ASN A 26 -55.21 -4.15 30.68
C ASN A 26 -53.74 -4.50 30.36
N GLN A 27 -53.21 -5.62 30.85
CA GLN A 27 -51.84 -6.05 30.56
C GLN A 27 -51.60 -6.27 29.06
N LEU A 28 -52.55 -6.87 28.34
CA LEU A 28 -52.45 -7.07 26.88
C LEU A 28 -52.32 -5.73 26.12
N VAL A 29 -53.03 -4.69 26.56
CA VAL A 29 -52.92 -3.33 25.98
C VAL A 29 -51.57 -2.68 26.30
N GLU A 30 -51.07 -2.77 27.54
CA GLU A 30 -49.76 -2.21 27.89
C GLU A 30 -48.59 -2.97 27.23
N GLN A 31 -48.73 -4.29 27.02
CA GLN A 31 -47.76 -5.09 26.25
C GLN A 31 -47.63 -4.55 24.82
N PHE A 32 -48.74 -4.24 24.13
CA PHE A 32 -48.66 -3.68 22.79
C PHE A 32 -48.06 -2.28 22.73
N LYS A 33 -48.39 -1.40 23.68
CA LYS A 33 -47.76 -0.07 23.77
C LYS A 33 -46.24 -0.16 23.94
N CYS A 34 -45.77 -1.11 24.75
CA CYS A 34 -44.35 -1.35 24.96
C CYS A 34 -43.63 -1.73 23.65
N LEU A 35 -44.21 -2.68 22.89
CA LEU A 35 -43.66 -3.12 21.60
C LEU A 35 -43.73 -2.02 20.52
N GLU A 36 -44.79 -1.22 20.51
CA GLU A 36 -44.96 -0.07 19.63
C GLU A 36 -43.90 1.00 19.91
N GLN A 37 -43.75 1.40 21.18
CA GLN A 37 -42.71 2.34 21.62
C GLN A 37 -41.28 1.82 21.36
N GLN A 38 -41.04 0.51 21.50
CA GLN A 38 -39.76 -0.13 21.17
C GLN A 38 -39.45 -0.07 19.67
N SER A 39 -40.48 -0.23 18.81
CA SER A 39 -40.36 -0.09 17.36
C SER A 39 -40.08 1.35 16.95
N GLU A 40 -40.87 2.30 17.46
CA GLU A 40 -40.67 3.75 17.27
C GLU A 40 -39.27 4.21 17.69
N SER A 41 -38.79 3.75 18.86
CA SER A 41 -37.46 4.08 19.37
C SER A 41 -36.31 3.56 18.47
N ARG A 42 -36.50 2.43 17.80
CA ARG A 42 -35.54 1.90 16.80
C ARG A 42 -35.58 2.69 15.51
N ILE A 43 -36.77 3.06 15.03
CA ILE A 43 -36.93 3.88 13.82
C ILE A 43 -36.27 5.25 14.04
N GLN A 44 -36.44 5.87 15.21
CA GLN A 44 -35.74 7.10 15.57
C GLN A 44 -34.21 6.93 15.57
N LEU A 45 -33.69 5.86 16.19
CA LEU A 45 -32.24 5.58 16.18
C LEU A 45 -31.69 5.38 14.75
N LEU A 46 -32.44 4.71 13.88
CA LEU A 46 -32.06 4.53 12.47
C LEU A 46 -32.12 5.85 11.68
N GLN A 47 -33.05 6.76 12.02
CA GLN A 47 -33.12 8.11 11.45
C GLN A 47 -31.91 8.95 11.90
N ASP A 48 -31.62 8.97 13.21
CA ASP A 48 -30.48 9.68 13.79
C ASP A 48 -29.15 9.21 13.15
N LEU A 49 -29.00 7.91 12.92
CA LEU A 49 -27.85 7.33 12.23
C LEU A 49 -27.78 7.74 10.75
N GLN A 50 -28.90 7.78 10.02
CA GLN A 50 -28.92 8.24 8.62
C GLN A 50 -28.51 9.70 8.52
N ASP A 51 -29.03 10.56 9.40
CA ASP A 51 -28.74 12.00 9.39
C ASP A 51 -27.30 12.28 9.84
N PHE A 52 -26.78 11.52 10.82
CA PHE A 52 -25.35 11.53 11.17
C PHE A 52 -24.47 11.15 9.98
N PHE A 53 -24.75 10.02 9.31
CA PHE A 53 -23.93 9.58 8.18
C PHE A 53 -24.04 10.51 6.97
N ARG A 54 -25.19 11.13 6.72
CA ARG A 54 -25.35 12.15 5.68
C ARG A 54 -24.45 13.34 5.97
N ARG A 55 -24.46 13.86 7.20
CA ARG A 55 -23.57 14.98 7.57
C ARG A 55 -22.09 14.57 7.61
N LYS A 56 -21.74 13.33 7.98
CA LYS A 56 -20.34 12.83 7.86
C LYS A 56 -19.91 12.78 6.39
N ALA A 57 -20.76 12.30 5.47
CA ALA A 57 -20.47 12.24 4.03
C ALA A 57 -20.18 13.63 3.46
N GLU A 58 -21.07 14.60 3.71
CA GLU A 58 -20.89 16.01 3.32
C GLU A 58 -19.53 16.58 3.77
N ILE A 59 -19.10 16.26 5.00
CA ILE A 59 -17.81 16.70 5.56
C ILE A 59 -16.63 16.03 4.83
N GLN A 60 -16.69 14.72 4.57
CA GLN A 60 -15.63 14.03 3.82
C GLN A 60 -15.49 14.61 2.40
N LEU A 61 -16.61 14.91 1.74
CA LEU A 61 -16.65 15.50 0.41
C LEU A 61 -16.15 16.95 0.38
N GLU A 62 -16.45 17.74 1.43
CA GLU A 62 -15.91 19.10 1.60
C GLU A 62 -14.38 19.08 1.83
N TYR A 63 -13.89 18.12 2.63
CA TYR A 63 -12.46 17.91 2.87
C TYR A 63 -11.73 17.44 1.60
N SER A 64 -12.23 16.39 0.94
CA SER A 64 -11.77 15.90 -0.36
C SER A 64 -11.58 17.03 -1.38
N ARG A 65 -12.64 17.82 -1.61
CA ARG A 65 -12.64 18.97 -2.53
C ARG A 65 -11.67 20.08 -2.11
N SER A 66 -11.28 20.14 -0.85
CA SER A 66 -10.30 21.11 -0.34
C SER A 66 -8.86 20.62 -0.53
N LEU A 67 -8.61 19.31 -0.39
CA LEU A 67 -7.34 18.67 -0.70
C LEU A 67 -7.00 18.73 -2.19
N GLU A 68 -7.94 18.42 -3.11
CA GLU A 68 -7.63 18.50 -4.55
C GLU A 68 -7.29 19.93 -4.97
N LYS A 69 -8.06 20.92 -4.51
CA LYS A 69 -7.76 22.34 -4.75
C LYS A 69 -6.41 22.77 -4.17
N LEU A 70 -5.94 22.14 -3.09
CA LEU A 70 -4.61 22.37 -2.54
C LEU A 70 -3.53 21.79 -3.47
N ALA A 71 -3.65 20.52 -3.86
CA ALA A 71 -2.69 19.85 -4.76
C ALA A 71 -2.64 20.53 -6.14
N GLU A 72 -3.79 20.79 -6.76
CA GLU A 72 -3.92 21.43 -8.06
C GLU A 72 -3.29 22.83 -8.09
N ARG A 73 -3.53 23.65 -7.05
CA ARG A 73 -2.99 25.01 -6.92
C ARG A 73 -1.46 25.07 -6.92
N PHE A 74 -0.79 24.02 -6.49
CA PHE A 74 0.67 23.94 -6.56
C PHE A 74 1.15 23.25 -7.84
N SER A 75 0.49 22.17 -8.29
CA SER A 75 0.86 21.50 -9.55
C SER A 75 0.68 22.38 -10.79
N ASN A 76 -0.33 23.26 -10.83
CA ASN A 76 -0.49 24.21 -11.93
C ASN A 76 0.60 25.30 -11.96
N LYS A 77 1.27 25.59 -10.83
CA LYS A 77 2.47 26.45 -10.83
C LYS A 77 3.65 25.72 -11.45
N ILE A 78 3.87 24.46 -11.08
CA ILE A 78 4.94 23.61 -11.63
C ILE A 78 4.76 23.48 -13.15
N ARG A 79 3.53 23.22 -13.62
CA ARG A 79 3.16 23.21 -15.06
C ARG A 79 3.40 24.53 -15.79
N SER A 80 3.40 25.66 -15.09
CA SER A 80 3.54 27.00 -15.70
C SER A 80 4.99 27.46 -15.89
N SER A 81 5.99 26.76 -15.31
CA SER A 81 7.40 27.05 -15.60
C SER A 81 7.81 26.46 -16.95
N ARG A 82 8.72 27.14 -17.64
CA ARG A 82 9.38 26.61 -18.85
C ARG A 82 10.16 25.32 -18.57
N GLU A 83 10.59 25.13 -17.32
CA GLU A 83 11.30 23.92 -16.84
C GLU A 83 10.42 22.66 -16.91
N HIS A 84 9.09 22.78 -17.05
CA HIS A 84 8.18 21.63 -16.93
C HIS A 84 8.38 20.52 -17.99
N HIS A 85 9.07 20.79 -19.10
CA HIS A 85 9.46 19.75 -20.06
C HIS A 85 10.44 18.70 -19.47
N GLN A 86 11.19 19.06 -18.41
CA GLN A 86 12.04 18.13 -17.65
C GLN A 86 11.29 17.39 -16.53
N PHE A 87 10.07 17.79 -16.18
CA PHE A 87 9.28 17.18 -15.10
C PHE A 87 8.35 16.05 -15.56
N LYS A 88 8.23 15.80 -16.88
CA LYS A 88 7.37 14.75 -17.45
C LYS A 88 8.13 13.48 -17.87
N LYS A 89 9.45 13.43 -17.66
CA LYS A 89 10.27 12.21 -17.76
C LYS A 89 10.94 12.03 -16.39
N ASP A 90 10.42 11.12 -15.56
CA ASP A 90 10.71 11.03 -14.12
C ASP A 90 12.16 10.65 -13.73
N GLN A 91 13.08 10.52 -14.70
CA GLN A 91 14.43 9.98 -14.49
C GLN A 91 15.48 11.01 -14.02
N HIS A 92 15.16 12.32 -14.04
CA HIS A 92 16.13 13.38 -13.73
C HIS A 92 15.68 14.37 -12.63
N LEU A 93 14.66 14.01 -11.84
CA LEU A 93 14.26 14.84 -10.70
C LEU A 93 15.35 14.87 -9.62
N LEU A 94 15.57 16.04 -9.04
CA LEU A 94 16.37 16.20 -7.82
C LEU A 94 15.60 15.57 -6.64
N SER A 95 16.30 14.93 -5.71
CA SER A 95 15.71 14.19 -4.57
C SER A 95 14.70 15.03 -3.77
N SER A 96 15.08 16.26 -3.43
CA SER A 96 14.22 17.25 -2.75
C SER A 96 12.99 17.66 -3.55
N VAL A 97 13.06 17.63 -4.88
CA VAL A 97 11.94 17.93 -5.80
C VAL A 97 11.01 16.71 -5.93
N ASN A 98 11.56 15.50 -5.92
CA ASN A 98 10.78 14.26 -5.87
C ASN A 98 9.95 14.18 -4.58
N CYS A 99 10.57 14.45 -3.42
CA CYS A 99 9.85 14.52 -2.13
C CYS A 99 8.65 15.49 -2.19
N TRP A 100 8.83 16.67 -2.76
CA TRP A 100 7.75 17.65 -2.94
C TRP A 100 6.66 17.17 -3.91
N TYR A 101 7.02 16.46 -4.98
CA TYR A 101 6.04 15.86 -5.90
C TYR A 101 5.20 14.76 -5.21
N LEU A 102 5.85 13.92 -4.39
CA LEU A 102 5.18 12.87 -3.63
C LEU A 102 4.22 13.44 -2.56
N VAL A 103 4.58 14.53 -1.86
CA VAL A 103 3.65 15.27 -0.98
C VAL A 103 2.38 15.71 -1.74
N LEU A 104 2.54 16.25 -2.96
CA LEU A 104 1.39 16.65 -3.78
C LEU A 104 0.56 15.47 -4.28
N ASN A 105 1.19 14.30 -4.51
CA ASN A 105 0.48 13.10 -4.94
C ASN A 105 -0.23 12.41 -3.76
N GLN A 106 0.34 12.42 -2.56
CA GLN A 106 -0.34 11.92 -1.36
C GLN A 106 -1.55 12.79 -1.00
N THR A 107 -1.45 14.11 -1.17
CA THR A 107 -2.60 15.03 -1.04
C THR A 107 -3.75 14.65 -1.99
N ARG A 108 -3.46 14.14 -3.21
CA ARG A 108 -4.46 13.63 -4.15
C ARG A 108 -4.99 12.24 -3.80
N ARG A 109 -4.15 11.38 -3.21
CA ARG A 109 -4.57 10.05 -2.72
C ARG A 109 -5.64 10.26 -1.64
N GLU A 110 -5.28 10.95 -0.55
CA GLU A 110 -6.24 11.33 0.51
C GLU A 110 -7.48 12.03 -0.06
N SER A 111 -7.35 12.96 -1.02
CA SER A 111 -8.51 13.61 -1.64
C SER A 111 -9.49 12.63 -2.30
N ARG A 112 -8.99 11.64 -3.04
CA ARG A 112 -9.84 10.62 -3.70
C ARG A 112 -10.42 9.66 -2.68
N ASP A 113 -9.64 9.21 -1.71
CA ASP A 113 -10.09 8.25 -0.70
C ASP A 113 -11.22 8.85 0.17
N HIS A 114 -11.14 10.14 0.51
CA HIS A 114 -12.21 10.86 1.19
C HIS A 114 -13.46 11.10 0.31
N ALA A 115 -13.33 11.11 -1.02
CA ALA A 115 -14.50 11.09 -1.93
C ALA A 115 -15.15 9.70 -1.93
N THR A 116 -14.37 8.64 -2.13
CA THR A 116 -14.83 7.24 -2.03
C THR A 116 -15.54 6.97 -0.69
N LEU A 117 -15.05 7.56 0.41
CA LEU A 117 -15.66 7.43 1.73
C LEU A 117 -17.02 8.16 1.84
N ASN A 118 -17.19 9.34 1.21
CA ASN A 118 -18.51 9.98 1.04
C ASN A 118 -19.48 9.07 0.28
N ASP A 119 -19.01 8.43 -0.80
CA ASP A 119 -19.86 7.63 -1.67
C ASP A 119 -20.25 6.30 -1.01
N ILE A 120 -19.35 5.66 -0.26
CA ILE A 120 -19.67 4.49 0.58
C ILE A 120 -20.71 4.85 1.65
N TYR A 121 -20.60 6.00 2.32
CA TYR A 121 -21.63 6.40 3.28
C TYR A 121 -22.98 6.64 2.59
N THR A 122 -22.97 7.41 1.49
CA THR A 122 -24.18 7.83 0.79
C THR A 122 -24.91 6.65 0.16
N ASN A 123 -24.20 5.83 -0.63
CA ASN A 123 -24.77 4.80 -1.49
C ASN A 123 -24.88 3.43 -0.78
N ASN A 124 -24.12 3.20 0.30
CA ASN A 124 -24.07 1.92 1.00
C ASN A 124 -24.61 2.01 2.44
N VAL A 125 -24.08 2.92 3.28
CA VAL A 125 -24.44 2.99 4.71
C VAL A 125 -25.86 3.55 4.92
N ILE A 126 -26.16 4.72 4.34
CA ILE A 126 -27.46 5.39 4.50
C ILE A 126 -28.58 4.55 3.87
N VAL A 127 -28.35 4.02 2.65
CA VAL A 127 -29.32 3.15 1.95
C VAL A 127 -29.66 1.90 2.77
N ARG A 128 -28.67 1.26 3.42
CA ARG A 128 -28.93 0.13 4.32
C ARG A 128 -29.74 0.53 5.55
N LEU A 129 -29.46 1.68 6.17
CA LEU A 129 -30.23 2.15 7.33
C LEU A 129 -31.68 2.49 6.96
N ALA A 130 -31.92 3.06 5.78
CA ALA A 130 -33.26 3.27 5.24
C ALA A 130 -34.00 1.93 5.06
N GLN A 131 -33.37 0.93 4.41
CA GLN A 131 -33.97 -0.38 4.22
C GLN A 131 -34.28 -1.10 5.54
N ILE A 132 -33.40 -0.98 6.54
CA ILE A 132 -33.64 -1.53 7.89
C ILE A 132 -34.83 -0.84 8.57
N SER A 133 -35.03 0.46 8.32
CA SER A 133 -36.17 1.22 8.86
C SER A 133 -37.50 0.73 8.26
N GLU A 134 -37.54 0.54 6.94
CA GLU A 134 -38.69 -0.08 6.26
C GLU A 134 -38.96 -1.51 6.77
N ASP A 135 -37.91 -2.31 6.95
CA ASP A 135 -38.01 -3.68 7.43
C ASP A 135 -38.56 -3.74 8.87
N VAL A 136 -38.12 -2.87 9.77
CA VAL A 136 -38.65 -2.76 11.14
C VAL A 136 -40.15 -2.39 11.13
N ILE A 137 -40.55 -1.39 10.34
CA ILE A 137 -41.97 -1.01 10.20
C ILE A 137 -42.80 -2.18 9.66
N ARG A 138 -42.30 -2.85 8.61
CA ARG A 138 -42.95 -3.95 7.90
C ARG A 138 -43.06 -5.22 8.74
N LEU A 139 -42.07 -5.52 9.57
CA LEU A 139 -42.06 -6.66 10.50
C LEU A 139 -42.95 -6.39 11.71
N PHE A 140 -42.79 -5.24 12.36
CA PHE A 140 -43.61 -4.85 13.52
C PHE A 140 -45.11 -4.88 13.18
N LYS A 141 -45.52 -4.38 12.00
CA LYS A 141 -46.92 -4.47 11.56
C LYS A 141 -47.44 -5.91 11.52
N LYS A 142 -46.66 -6.84 10.93
CA LYS A 142 -47.04 -8.27 10.87
C LYS A 142 -47.10 -8.91 12.24
N SER A 143 -46.14 -8.63 13.12
CA SER A 143 -46.14 -9.11 14.51
C SER A 143 -47.34 -8.56 15.31
N LYS A 144 -47.73 -7.30 15.06
CA LYS A 144 -48.91 -6.67 15.67
C LYS A 144 -50.20 -7.35 15.22
N ASP A 145 -50.36 -7.62 13.92
CA ASP A 145 -51.52 -8.35 13.38
C ASP A 145 -51.63 -9.76 14.00
N ILE A 146 -50.51 -10.48 14.15
CA ILE A 146 -50.45 -11.82 14.78
C ILE A 146 -50.79 -11.74 16.28
N GLY A 147 -50.22 -10.78 17.01
CA GLY A 147 -50.49 -10.58 18.43
C GLY A 147 -51.97 -10.27 18.73
N ILE A 148 -52.65 -9.54 17.83
CA ILE A 148 -54.09 -9.24 17.97
C ILE A 148 -54.89 -10.53 17.92
N GLN A 149 -54.61 -11.44 16.99
CA GLN A 149 -55.25 -12.75 16.92
C GLN A 149 -55.05 -13.58 18.20
N MET A 150 -53.87 -13.48 18.81
CA MET A 150 -53.54 -14.17 20.07
C MET A 150 -54.29 -13.55 21.27
N HIS A 151 -54.46 -12.23 21.29
CA HIS A 151 -55.28 -11.52 22.28
C HIS A 151 -56.76 -11.85 22.14
N GLU A 152 -57.28 -11.98 20.92
CA GLU A 152 -58.66 -12.38 20.64
C GLU A 152 -58.96 -13.80 21.17
N GLU A 153 -58.06 -14.77 20.95
CA GLU A 153 -58.22 -16.13 21.49
C GLU A 153 -58.15 -16.17 23.03
N LEU A 154 -57.29 -15.37 23.68
CA LEU A 154 -57.31 -15.22 25.15
C LEU A 154 -58.64 -14.65 25.67
N VAL A 155 -59.15 -13.61 25.02
CA VAL A 155 -60.43 -12.97 25.37
C VAL A 155 -61.59 -13.94 25.14
N LYS A 156 -61.55 -14.74 24.08
CA LYS A 156 -62.52 -15.79 23.77
C LYS A 156 -62.52 -16.92 24.81
N VAL A 157 -61.37 -17.53 25.11
CA VAL A 157 -61.27 -18.64 26.07
C VAL A 157 -61.64 -18.19 27.50
N THR A 158 -61.33 -16.95 27.89
CA THR A 158 -61.82 -16.39 29.17
C THR A 158 -63.33 -16.13 29.18
N ASN A 159 -63.91 -15.62 28.08
CA ASN A 159 -65.36 -15.49 27.95
C ASN A 159 -66.06 -16.88 27.95
N GLU A 160 -65.47 -17.91 27.36
CA GLU A 160 -65.97 -19.29 27.39
C GLU A 160 -66.01 -19.82 28.84
N LEU A 161 -64.89 -19.71 29.58
CA LEU A 161 -64.81 -20.12 30.99
C LEU A 161 -65.89 -19.45 31.87
N TYR A 162 -66.17 -18.16 31.65
CA TYR A 162 -67.25 -17.43 32.33
C TYR A 162 -68.62 -18.11 32.13
N THR A 163 -68.96 -18.49 30.90
CA THR A 163 -70.27 -19.11 30.60
C THR A 163 -70.42 -20.49 31.25
N VAL A 164 -69.34 -21.29 31.26
CA VAL A 164 -69.35 -22.64 31.86
C VAL A 164 -69.38 -22.54 33.39
N MET A 165 -68.63 -21.62 34.00
CA MET A 165 -68.67 -21.34 35.44
C MET A 165 -70.08 -20.94 35.91
N LYS A 166 -70.72 -19.99 35.21
CA LYS A 166 -72.08 -19.53 35.50
C LYS A 166 -73.12 -20.66 35.37
N THR A 167 -72.95 -21.53 34.36
CA THR A 167 -73.79 -22.71 34.16
C THR A 167 -73.62 -23.72 35.30
N TYR A 168 -72.40 -23.93 35.79
CA TYR A 168 -72.13 -24.73 36.98
C TYR A 168 -72.79 -24.14 38.24
N HIS A 169 -72.63 -22.84 38.52
CA HIS A 169 -73.24 -22.20 39.69
C HIS A 169 -74.77 -22.29 39.70
N MET A 170 -75.41 -22.17 38.53
CA MET A 170 -76.85 -22.35 38.36
C MET A 170 -77.28 -23.77 38.76
N TYR A 171 -76.73 -24.81 38.13
CA TYR A 171 -77.10 -26.20 38.45
C TYR A 171 -76.70 -26.62 39.87
N HIS A 172 -75.62 -26.06 40.43
CA HIS A 172 -75.24 -26.27 41.83
C HIS A 172 -76.30 -25.72 42.79
N THR A 173 -76.78 -24.51 42.53
CA THR A 173 -77.89 -23.89 43.30
C THR A 173 -79.18 -24.70 43.17
N GLU A 174 -79.53 -25.18 41.97
CA GLU A 174 -80.68 -26.06 41.75
C GLU A 174 -80.54 -27.42 42.45
N SER A 175 -79.33 -27.98 42.52
CA SER A 175 -79.04 -29.23 43.23
C SER A 175 -79.20 -29.05 44.74
N ILE A 176 -78.64 -27.99 45.33
CA ILE A 176 -78.81 -27.67 46.76
C ILE A 176 -80.30 -27.41 47.09
N SER A 177 -81.02 -26.70 46.22
CA SER A 177 -82.46 -26.44 46.41
C SER A 177 -83.28 -27.73 46.36
N ALA A 178 -82.94 -28.69 45.49
CA ALA A 178 -83.55 -30.01 45.45
C ALA A 178 -83.19 -30.84 46.69
N GLU A 179 -81.94 -30.77 47.16
CA GLU A 179 -81.48 -31.50 48.36
C GLU A 179 -82.19 -31.03 49.63
N SER A 180 -82.39 -29.72 49.82
CA SER A 180 -83.17 -29.21 50.95
C SER A 180 -84.60 -29.73 50.90
N LYS A 181 -85.26 -29.64 49.73
CA LYS A 181 -86.63 -30.12 49.54
C LYS A 181 -86.76 -31.62 49.76
N LEU A 182 -85.74 -32.42 49.45
CA LEU A 182 -85.66 -33.84 49.78
C LEU A 182 -85.55 -34.05 51.30
N LYS A 183 -84.59 -33.40 51.97
CA LYS A 183 -84.42 -33.47 53.44
C LYS A 183 -85.65 -33.01 54.21
N ASP A 184 -86.42 -32.07 53.66
CA ASP A 184 -87.68 -31.62 54.24
C ASP A 184 -88.85 -32.60 53.98
N ALA A 185 -88.75 -33.49 52.98
CA ALA A 185 -89.68 -34.64 52.84
C ALA A 185 -89.30 -35.79 53.78
N GLU A 186 -88.01 -36.08 53.92
CA GLU A 186 -87.48 -37.10 54.85
C GLU A 186 -87.89 -36.76 56.29
N LYS A 187 -87.68 -35.52 56.73
CA LYS A 187 -88.18 -35.03 58.03
C LYS A 187 -89.70 -35.02 58.17
N GLN A 188 -90.46 -35.04 57.08
CA GLN A 188 -91.94 -35.14 57.11
C GLN A 188 -92.41 -36.59 57.21
N GLU A 189 -91.70 -37.52 56.59
CA GLU A 189 -91.87 -38.97 56.69
C GLU A 189 -91.52 -39.45 58.11
N GLU A 190 -90.34 -39.10 58.63
CA GLU A 190 -89.91 -39.35 60.02
C GLU A 190 -90.97 -38.88 61.02
N LYS A 191 -91.46 -37.64 60.88
CA LYS A 191 -92.50 -37.07 61.77
C LYS A 191 -93.88 -37.75 61.66
N GLN A 192 -94.16 -38.54 60.62
CA GLN A 192 -95.34 -39.41 60.61
C GLN A 192 -95.07 -40.78 61.23
N PHE A 193 -93.87 -41.35 61.06
CA PHE A 193 -93.47 -42.60 61.71
C PHE A 193 -93.32 -42.45 63.23
N SER A 194 -92.69 -41.38 63.73
CA SER A 194 -92.61 -41.11 65.18
C SER A 194 -93.98 -40.98 65.83
N LYS A 195 -95.00 -40.49 65.09
CA LYS A 195 -96.40 -40.43 65.54
C LYS A 195 -97.15 -41.77 65.53
N SER A 196 -96.46 -42.88 65.26
CA SER A 196 -96.97 -44.24 65.51
C SER A 196 -96.30 -44.96 66.70
N GLY A 197 -95.33 -44.34 67.38
CA GLY A 197 -94.70 -44.92 68.57
C GLY A 197 -95.61 -44.90 69.80
N ASP A 198 -96.16 -43.72 70.13
CA ASP A 198 -96.99 -43.52 71.32
C ASP A 198 -98.48 -43.74 71.04
N LEU A 199 -98.93 -45.01 71.02
CA LEU A 199 -100.32 -45.35 71.41
C LEU A 199 -100.54 -46.84 71.76
N ASN A 200 -100.06 -47.15 72.97
CA ASN A 200 -100.65 -48.07 73.95
C ASN A 200 -100.33 -49.57 73.93
N VAL A 201 -100.19 -50.08 75.15
CA VAL A 201 -100.14 -51.49 75.54
C VAL A 201 -101.57 -52.03 75.72
N ASN A 202 -101.77 -53.29 75.32
CA ASN A 202 -102.96 -54.11 75.52
C ASN A 202 -104.24 -53.77 74.71
N LEU A 203 -104.93 -54.87 74.42
CA LEU A 203 -106.00 -55.10 73.44
C LEU A 203 -107.35 -54.50 73.86
N LEU A 204 -108.21 -54.12 72.89
CA LEU A 204 -109.61 -54.62 72.80
C LEU A 204 -110.37 -54.11 71.55
N ARG A 205 -111.09 -55.03 70.90
CA ARG A 205 -112.15 -54.83 69.87
C ARG A 205 -111.74 -54.18 68.54
N HIS A 206 -112.74 -54.04 67.66
CA HIS A 206 -112.67 -54.03 66.20
C HIS A 206 -113.11 -52.67 65.59
N GLU A 207 -112.90 -52.54 64.29
CA GLU A 207 -113.40 -51.51 63.36
C GLU A 207 -112.71 -50.13 63.24
N ASP A 208 -112.88 -49.59 62.02
CA ASP A 208 -112.56 -48.26 61.50
C ASP A 208 -111.12 -47.72 61.57
N ARG A 209 -110.31 -47.98 60.52
CA ARG A 209 -109.30 -47.01 60.04
C ARG A 209 -108.75 -47.16 58.59
N PRO A 210 -109.55 -46.90 57.53
CA PRO A 210 -109.02 -46.85 56.16
C PRO A 210 -108.07 -45.65 55.89
N GLN A 211 -108.40 -44.45 56.37
CA GLN A 211 -107.70 -43.20 56.00
C GLN A 211 -106.16 -43.23 56.17
N ARG A 212 -105.64 -43.78 57.28
CA ARG A 212 -104.23 -43.57 57.68
C ARG A 212 -103.20 -44.22 56.76
N ARG A 213 -103.51 -45.31 56.04
CA ARG A 213 -102.56 -45.90 55.06
C ARG A 213 -102.38 -45.07 53.79
N SER A 214 -103.30 -44.14 53.49
CA SER A 214 -103.23 -43.31 52.29
C SER A 214 -102.23 -42.15 52.40
N SER A 215 -102.08 -41.55 53.58
CA SER A 215 -101.19 -40.39 53.77
C SER A 215 -99.71 -40.76 53.71
N VAL A 216 -99.34 -41.91 54.29
CA VAL A 216 -97.96 -42.42 54.29
C VAL A 216 -97.49 -42.69 52.86
N ARG A 217 -98.25 -43.48 52.08
CA ARG A 217 -97.96 -43.74 50.66
C ARG A 217 -97.88 -42.46 49.81
N LYS A 218 -98.66 -41.42 50.15
CA LYS A 218 -98.62 -40.11 49.47
C LYS A 218 -97.36 -39.32 49.79
N ILE A 219 -96.80 -39.46 51.00
CA ILE A 219 -95.54 -38.82 51.41
C ILE A 219 -94.33 -39.61 50.89
N GLU A 220 -94.38 -40.93 50.95
CA GLU A 220 -93.41 -41.86 50.34
C GLU A 220 -93.21 -41.56 48.85
N LYS A 221 -94.31 -41.52 48.06
CA LYS A 221 -94.28 -41.12 46.65
C LYS A 221 -93.87 -39.66 46.41
N MET A 222 -94.05 -38.78 47.39
CA MET A 222 -93.56 -37.39 47.34
C MET A 222 -92.04 -37.32 47.59
N LYS A 223 -91.51 -38.10 48.53
CA LYS A 223 -90.08 -38.27 48.79
C LYS A 223 -89.41 -38.89 47.56
N GLU A 224 -89.93 -39.99 47.03
CA GLU A 224 -89.46 -40.63 45.78
C GLU A 224 -89.36 -39.62 44.62
N LYS A 225 -90.41 -38.82 44.38
CA LYS A 225 -90.39 -37.77 43.35
C LYS A 225 -89.35 -36.66 43.60
N ARG A 226 -89.08 -36.32 44.87
CA ARG A 226 -88.01 -35.36 45.24
C ARG A 226 -86.62 -35.99 45.15
N GLN A 227 -86.48 -37.28 45.47
CA GLN A 227 -85.25 -38.06 45.33
C GLN A 227 -84.84 -38.17 43.86
N ALA A 228 -85.78 -38.50 42.97
CA ALA A 228 -85.53 -38.54 41.52
C ALA A 228 -85.06 -37.18 41.00
N LYS A 229 -85.74 -36.08 41.36
CA LYS A 229 -85.34 -34.73 40.96
C LYS A 229 -84.01 -34.27 41.58
N TYR A 230 -83.69 -34.68 42.81
CA TYR A 230 -82.38 -34.45 43.40
C TYR A 230 -81.28 -35.20 42.64
N SER A 231 -81.47 -36.49 42.33
CA SER A 231 -80.52 -37.27 41.54
C SER A 231 -80.30 -36.68 40.14
N GLU A 232 -81.37 -36.20 39.48
CA GLU A 232 -81.29 -35.50 38.19
C GLU A 232 -80.47 -34.20 38.28
N ASN A 233 -80.82 -33.31 39.23
CA ASN A 233 -80.12 -32.04 39.42
C ASN A 233 -78.66 -32.25 39.86
N LYS A 234 -78.37 -33.27 40.67
CA LYS A 234 -77.02 -33.63 41.12
C LYS A 234 -76.16 -34.16 39.97
N LEU A 235 -76.74 -34.92 39.04
CA LEU A 235 -76.07 -35.35 37.82
C LEU A 235 -75.79 -34.16 36.88
N LYS A 236 -76.77 -33.27 36.68
CA LYS A 236 -76.59 -32.01 35.91
C LYS A 236 -75.48 -31.13 36.49
N CYS A 237 -75.50 -30.90 37.80
CA CYS A 237 -74.45 -30.18 38.53
C CYS A 237 -73.07 -30.84 38.39
N THR A 238 -73.01 -32.18 38.43
CA THR A 238 -71.75 -32.93 38.31
C THR A 238 -71.17 -32.85 36.90
N LYS A 239 -72.01 -32.93 35.85
CA LYS A 239 -71.59 -32.69 34.46
C LYS A 239 -71.03 -31.28 34.29
N ALA A 240 -71.83 -30.24 34.59
CA ALA A 240 -71.41 -28.85 34.45
C ALA A 240 -70.16 -28.50 35.28
N ARG A 241 -69.96 -29.13 36.44
CA ARG A 241 -68.73 -28.99 37.24
C ARG A 241 -67.52 -29.62 36.55
N ASN A 242 -67.67 -30.79 35.95
CA ASN A 242 -66.60 -31.44 35.21
C ASN A 242 -66.25 -30.62 33.95
N ASP A 243 -67.26 -30.12 33.23
CA ASP A 243 -67.10 -29.24 32.08
C ASP A 243 -66.37 -27.94 32.49
N TYR A 244 -66.72 -27.34 33.63
CA TYR A 244 -66.03 -26.18 34.19
C TYR A 244 -64.56 -26.49 34.52
N LEU A 245 -64.26 -27.63 35.15
CA LEU A 245 -62.88 -28.01 35.47
C LEU A 245 -62.02 -28.28 34.23
N LEU A 246 -62.61 -28.84 33.16
CA LEU A 246 -61.92 -29.02 31.87
C LEU A 246 -61.63 -27.68 31.19
N ASN A 247 -62.61 -26.77 31.14
CA ASN A 247 -62.44 -25.44 30.57
C ASN A 247 -61.45 -24.58 31.40
N LEU A 248 -61.44 -24.73 32.73
CA LEU A 248 -60.48 -24.08 33.61
C LEU A 248 -59.04 -24.56 33.33
N ALA A 249 -58.85 -25.87 33.15
CA ALA A 249 -57.55 -26.43 32.80
C ALA A 249 -57.08 -25.94 31.41
N ALA A 250 -57.97 -25.92 30.41
CA ALA A 250 -57.68 -25.39 29.08
C ALA A 250 -57.33 -23.89 29.11
N THR A 251 -58.13 -23.08 29.82
CA THR A 251 -57.88 -21.63 29.98
C THR A 251 -56.52 -21.38 30.61
N ASN A 252 -56.20 -22.06 31.71
CA ASN A 252 -54.91 -21.91 32.38
C ASN A 252 -53.74 -22.34 31.49
N ALA A 253 -53.91 -23.38 30.66
CA ALA A 253 -52.88 -23.81 29.71
C ALA A 253 -52.65 -22.79 28.57
N VAL A 254 -53.70 -22.20 28.00
CA VAL A 254 -53.59 -21.16 26.97
C VAL A 254 -52.98 -19.88 27.53
N VAL A 255 -53.42 -19.43 28.72
CA VAL A 255 -52.84 -18.27 29.41
C VAL A 255 -51.37 -18.53 29.75
N ALA A 256 -51.01 -19.70 30.27
CA ALA A 256 -49.61 -20.04 30.55
C ALA A 256 -48.76 -20.07 29.28
N LYS A 257 -49.23 -20.68 28.20
CA LYS A 257 -48.54 -20.69 26.89
C LYS A 257 -48.28 -19.27 26.40
N TYR A 258 -49.29 -18.39 26.49
CA TYR A 258 -49.16 -17.00 26.05
C TYR A 258 -48.04 -16.26 26.79
N TYR A 259 -48.11 -16.22 28.13
CA TYR A 259 -47.18 -15.43 28.95
C TYR A 259 -45.77 -16.03 29.07
N ILE A 260 -45.58 -17.32 28.76
CA ILE A 260 -44.27 -18.02 28.93
C ILE A 260 -43.52 -18.18 27.61
N HIS A 261 -44.21 -18.37 26.49
CA HIS A 261 -43.59 -18.65 25.19
C HIS A 261 -43.98 -17.60 24.15
N ASP A 262 -45.28 -17.49 23.88
CA ASP A 262 -45.78 -16.76 22.72
C ASP A 262 -45.42 -15.26 22.71
N VAL A 263 -45.35 -14.62 23.89
CA VAL A 263 -44.89 -13.22 24.01
C VAL A 263 -43.40 -13.09 23.67
N SER A 264 -42.58 -14.09 23.99
CA SER A 264 -41.16 -14.11 23.63
C SER A 264 -40.99 -14.31 22.13
N ASP A 265 -41.68 -15.30 21.56
CA ASP A 265 -41.63 -15.62 20.14
C ASP A 265 -42.10 -14.41 19.28
N MET A 266 -43.09 -13.64 19.77
CA MET A 266 -43.55 -12.39 19.15
C MET A 266 -42.51 -11.26 19.20
N ILE A 267 -41.71 -11.16 20.27
CA ILE A 267 -40.59 -10.20 20.34
C ILE A 267 -39.51 -10.59 19.34
N ASP A 268 -39.13 -11.87 19.27
CA ASP A 268 -38.15 -12.36 18.30
C ASP A 268 -38.61 -12.14 16.84
N CYS A 269 -39.93 -12.19 16.58
CA CYS A 269 -40.51 -11.83 15.28
C CYS A 269 -40.41 -10.32 14.96
N CYS A 270 -40.54 -9.43 15.95
CA CYS A 270 -40.31 -7.99 15.79
C CYS A 270 -38.83 -7.65 15.55
N ASP A 271 -37.93 -8.43 16.13
CA ASP A 271 -36.48 -8.19 16.12
C ASP A 271 -35.76 -8.87 14.94
N LEU A 272 -36.49 -9.66 14.14
CA LEU A 272 -35.99 -10.55 13.11
C LEU A 272 -35.07 -9.83 12.09
N GLY A 273 -33.77 -10.07 12.22
CA GLY A 273 -32.74 -9.54 11.32
C GLY A 273 -32.27 -8.11 11.61
N TYR A 274 -32.95 -7.35 12.49
CA TYR A 274 -32.60 -5.95 12.82
C TYR A 274 -31.13 -5.82 13.26
N HIS A 275 -30.75 -6.56 14.32
CA HIS A 275 -29.38 -6.52 14.85
C HIS A 275 -28.33 -7.03 13.84
N ALA A 276 -28.67 -8.02 13.02
CA ALA A 276 -27.75 -8.57 12.02
C ALA A 276 -27.52 -7.60 10.85
N SER A 277 -28.54 -6.89 10.38
CA SER A 277 -28.41 -5.88 9.32
C SER A 277 -27.71 -4.61 9.83
N LEU A 278 -28.01 -4.15 11.04
CA LEU A 278 -27.32 -3.02 11.67
C LEU A 278 -25.83 -3.34 11.91
N ALA A 279 -25.51 -4.54 12.40
CA ALA A 279 -24.13 -4.97 12.62
C ALA A 279 -23.35 -5.28 11.33
N ARG A 280 -24.02 -5.53 10.19
CA ARG A 280 -23.38 -5.52 8.87
C ARG A 280 -23.08 -4.09 8.41
N THR A 281 -24.02 -3.17 8.60
CA THR A 281 -23.88 -1.76 8.24
C THR A 281 -22.73 -1.08 8.97
N PHE A 282 -22.57 -1.31 10.29
CA PHE A 282 -21.40 -0.83 11.03
C PHE A 282 -20.08 -1.50 10.63
N ARG A 283 -20.10 -2.76 10.13
CA ARG A 283 -18.89 -3.38 9.56
C ARG A 283 -18.51 -2.76 8.21
N THR A 284 -19.48 -2.40 7.37
CA THR A 284 -19.23 -1.64 6.13
C THR A 284 -18.55 -0.30 6.45
N TYR A 285 -19.04 0.41 7.47
CA TYR A 285 -18.40 1.63 7.98
C TYR A 285 -16.95 1.37 8.43
N LEU A 286 -16.72 0.41 9.34
CA LEU A 286 -15.38 0.11 9.86
C LEU A 286 -14.40 -0.35 8.77
N SER A 287 -14.88 -1.09 7.78
CA SER A 287 -14.07 -1.50 6.62
C SER A 287 -13.64 -0.30 5.78
N ALA A 288 -14.50 0.71 5.60
CA ALA A 288 -14.18 1.90 4.83
C ALA A 288 -13.15 2.80 5.53
N GLU A 289 -13.27 3.00 6.85
CA GLU A 289 -12.25 3.70 7.64
C GLU A 289 -10.89 2.96 7.63
N TYR A 290 -10.90 1.62 7.70
CA TYR A 290 -9.67 0.82 7.70
C TYR A 290 -8.92 0.93 6.36
N ASN A 291 -9.62 0.82 5.23
CA ASN A 291 -8.99 0.96 3.91
C ASN A 291 -8.45 2.39 3.66
N LEU A 292 -9.13 3.43 4.17
CA LEU A 292 -8.61 4.80 4.15
C LEU A 292 -7.27 4.89 4.90
N GLU A 293 -7.18 4.39 6.13
CA GLU A 293 -5.92 4.45 6.89
C GLU A 293 -4.83 3.55 6.28
N THR A 294 -5.18 2.42 5.66
CA THR A 294 -4.23 1.58 4.91
C THR A 294 -3.61 2.33 3.73
N SER A 295 -4.42 2.90 2.82
CA SER A 295 -3.84 3.60 1.66
C SER A 295 -3.16 4.93 2.03
N ARG A 296 -3.60 5.53 3.14
CA ARG A 296 -2.88 6.64 3.76
C ARG A 296 -1.49 6.21 4.25
N HIS A 297 -1.37 5.07 4.93
CA HIS A 297 -0.10 4.53 5.41
C HIS A 297 0.85 4.14 4.27
N GLU A 298 0.37 3.41 3.25
CA GLU A 298 1.11 3.11 2.01
C GLU A 298 1.69 4.38 1.37
N GLY A 299 0.89 5.44 1.34
CA GLY A 299 1.28 6.71 0.76
C GLY A 299 2.24 7.56 1.59
N LEU A 300 2.30 7.33 2.90
CA LEU A 300 3.31 7.91 3.79
C LEU A 300 4.63 7.12 3.73
N ASP A 301 4.58 5.79 3.65
CA ASP A 301 5.75 4.93 3.44
C ASP A 301 6.51 5.29 2.15
N ILE A 302 5.79 5.50 1.04
CA ILE A 302 6.38 6.00 -0.22
C ILE A 302 7.07 7.37 -0.05
N MET A 303 6.57 8.22 0.85
CA MET A 303 7.20 9.52 1.15
C MET A 303 8.40 9.38 2.09
N GLU A 304 8.34 8.48 3.07
CA GLU A 304 9.44 8.18 4.01
C GLU A 304 10.65 7.59 3.26
N ASN A 305 10.42 6.58 2.42
CA ASN A 305 11.42 6.05 1.48
C ASN A 305 12.05 7.15 0.59
N ALA A 306 11.28 8.15 0.16
CA ALA A 306 11.81 9.25 -0.65
C ALA A 306 12.63 10.27 0.17
N VAL A 307 12.32 10.45 1.45
CA VAL A 307 13.10 11.26 2.40
C VAL A 307 14.44 10.60 2.72
N ASP A 308 14.47 9.29 2.92
CA ASP A 308 15.72 8.53 3.12
C ASP A 308 16.64 8.58 1.89
N ASN A 309 16.07 8.73 0.69
CA ASN A 309 16.79 8.90 -0.57
C ASN A 309 17.19 10.37 -0.90
N LEU A 310 17.22 11.27 0.10
CA LEU A 310 17.70 12.66 -0.04
C LEU A 310 19.24 12.77 -0.13
N ASP A 311 19.81 12.46 -1.30
CA ASP A 311 21.25 12.58 -1.53
C ASP A 311 21.68 13.87 -2.29
N SER A 312 22.32 14.77 -1.54
CA SER A 312 22.98 15.97 -2.07
C SER A 312 24.14 15.67 -3.05
N ARG A 313 24.79 14.50 -2.96
CA ARG A 313 25.87 14.09 -3.86
C ARG A 313 25.30 13.67 -5.21
N SER A 314 24.28 12.82 -5.25
CA SER A 314 23.52 12.43 -6.44
C SER A 314 22.97 13.66 -7.16
N ASP A 315 22.25 14.52 -6.44
CA ASP A 315 21.69 15.76 -7.01
C ASP A 315 22.76 16.70 -7.56
N LYS A 316 23.95 16.78 -6.92
CA LYS A 316 25.08 17.55 -7.45
C LYS A 316 25.62 16.98 -8.77
N HIS A 317 25.65 15.65 -8.96
CA HIS A 317 26.04 15.07 -10.25
C HIS A 317 24.96 15.35 -11.30
N LYS A 318 23.67 15.06 -11.02
CA LYS A 318 22.54 15.39 -11.91
C LYS A 318 22.58 16.84 -12.40
N ILE A 319 22.89 17.81 -11.53
CA ILE A 319 23.02 19.23 -11.91
C ILE A 319 24.24 19.49 -12.80
N MET A 320 25.37 18.83 -12.55
CA MET A 320 26.56 18.95 -13.40
C MET A 320 26.35 18.33 -14.79
N ASP A 321 25.69 17.17 -14.85
CA ASP A 321 25.42 16.43 -16.09
C ASP A 321 24.36 17.16 -16.94
N MET A 322 23.23 17.56 -16.32
CA MET A 322 22.16 18.35 -16.96
C MET A 322 22.65 19.71 -17.50
N HIS A 323 23.79 20.20 -17.02
CA HIS A 323 24.41 21.46 -17.45
C HIS A 323 25.87 21.26 -17.85
N ASN A 324 26.21 20.12 -18.48
CA ASN A 324 27.59 19.75 -18.82
C ASN A 324 28.35 20.85 -19.58
N GLN A 325 27.71 21.54 -20.54
CA GLN A 325 28.27 22.69 -21.29
C GLN A 325 28.70 23.89 -20.42
N VAL A 326 28.23 23.97 -19.17
CA VAL A 326 28.59 25.01 -18.19
C VAL A 326 29.73 24.56 -17.27
N PHE A 327 29.86 23.26 -17.03
CA PHE A 327 30.80 22.68 -16.05
C PHE A 327 31.96 21.90 -16.68
N CYS A 328 31.93 21.64 -17.99
CA CYS A 328 32.99 20.94 -18.71
C CYS A 328 34.33 21.71 -18.64
N PRO A 329 35.47 21.04 -18.37
CA PRO A 329 36.77 21.69 -18.37
C PRO A 329 37.13 22.27 -19.75
N PRO A 330 37.63 23.52 -19.83
CA PRO A 330 38.11 24.08 -21.09
C PRO A 330 39.40 23.38 -21.54
N MET A 331 39.69 23.41 -22.84
CA MET A 331 40.92 22.85 -23.41
C MET A 331 42.18 23.44 -22.75
N CYS A 332 43.19 22.60 -22.52
CA CYS A 332 44.47 23.01 -21.96
C CYS A 332 45.18 24.03 -22.85
N PHE A 333 45.85 25.01 -22.23
CA PHE A 333 46.70 25.96 -22.95
C PHE A 333 48.00 25.28 -23.42
N GLU A 334 48.21 25.23 -24.74
CA GLU A 334 49.45 24.74 -25.33
C GLU A 334 50.51 25.83 -25.48
N TYR A 335 51.79 25.44 -25.60
CA TYR A 335 52.85 26.36 -25.99
C TYR A 335 52.70 26.72 -27.47
N LEU A 336 52.52 28.00 -27.78
CA LEU A 336 52.43 28.52 -29.14
C LEU A 336 53.81 29.03 -29.61
N PRO A 337 54.47 28.38 -30.59
CA PRO A 337 55.80 28.78 -31.04
C PRO A 337 55.83 30.20 -31.63
N HIS A 338 56.64 31.07 -31.06
CA HIS A 338 56.85 32.41 -31.64
C HIS A 338 57.81 32.31 -32.82
N MET A 339 57.39 32.81 -34.00
CA MET A 339 58.21 32.84 -35.22
C MET A 339 58.80 31.48 -35.67
N GLY A 340 58.17 30.36 -35.26
CA GLY A 340 58.63 29.01 -35.59
C GLY A 340 59.73 28.44 -34.68
N ASP A 341 59.85 28.95 -33.45
CA ASP A 341 60.74 28.39 -32.42
C ASP A 341 60.55 26.87 -32.23
N GLU A 342 61.59 26.09 -32.49
CA GLU A 342 61.58 24.63 -32.36
C GLU A 342 61.71 24.16 -30.90
N VAL A 343 62.03 25.07 -29.95
CA VAL A 343 62.33 24.75 -28.55
C VAL A 343 61.08 24.79 -27.67
N CYS A 344 60.27 23.74 -27.74
CA CYS A 344 59.05 23.56 -26.92
C CYS A 344 59.30 23.02 -25.49
N GLN A 345 60.53 23.05 -24.97
CA GLN A 345 60.92 22.46 -23.68
C GLN A 345 61.88 23.37 -22.89
N VAL A 346 61.94 23.21 -21.57
CA VAL A 346 62.86 23.98 -20.71
C VAL A 346 64.30 23.57 -20.99
N SER A 347 65.17 24.53 -21.36
CA SER A 347 66.60 24.26 -21.56
C SER A 347 67.38 24.39 -20.25
N ALA A 348 67.95 23.28 -19.77
CA ALA A 348 68.83 23.24 -18.61
C ALA A 348 70.33 23.13 -18.99
N GLN A 349 70.73 23.77 -20.09
CA GLN A 349 72.14 23.89 -20.47
C GLN A 349 72.85 25.01 -19.67
N GLN A 350 74.18 24.95 -19.58
CA GLN A 350 74.96 26.05 -18.98
C GLN A 350 74.90 27.31 -19.87
N PRO A 351 74.88 28.53 -19.29
CA PRO A 351 74.99 28.84 -17.85
C PRO A 351 73.68 28.68 -17.06
N VAL A 352 72.53 28.62 -17.71
CA VAL A 352 71.19 28.74 -17.09
C VAL A 352 70.89 27.62 -16.08
N GLN A 353 71.47 26.43 -16.29
CA GLN A 353 71.34 25.26 -15.42
C GLN A 353 71.46 25.56 -13.92
N THR A 354 72.43 26.39 -13.51
CA THR A 354 72.68 26.70 -12.10
C THR A 354 71.56 27.54 -11.48
N GLU A 355 71.02 28.51 -12.22
CA GLU A 355 69.88 29.32 -11.78
C GLU A 355 68.61 28.46 -11.64
N LEU A 356 68.38 27.54 -12.58
CA LEU A 356 67.26 26.61 -12.54
C LEU A 356 67.36 25.65 -11.35
N LEU A 357 68.56 25.17 -11.02
CA LEU A 357 68.81 24.31 -9.84
C LEU A 357 68.59 25.05 -8.52
N MET A 358 69.08 26.30 -8.39
CA MET A 358 68.77 27.14 -7.23
C MET A 358 67.27 27.40 -7.10
N ARG A 359 66.59 27.68 -8.21
CA ARG A 359 65.14 27.91 -8.26
C ARG A 359 64.34 26.66 -7.91
N TYR A 360 64.79 25.48 -8.32
CA TYR A 360 64.21 24.20 -7.93
C TYR A 360 64.24 24.02 -6.41
N HIS A 361 65.40 24.16 -5.76
CA HIS A 361 65.50 24.04 -4.30
C HIS A 361 64.73 25.13 -3.55
N GLN A 362 64.68 26.37 -4.08
CA GLN A 362 63.85 27.43 -3.50
C GLN A 362 62.35 27.09 -3.54
N LEU A 363 61.87 26.53 -4.66
CA LEU A 363 60.50 26.05 -4.78
C LEU A 363 60.23 24.85 -3.86
N GLN A 364 61.15 23.89 -3.79
CA GLN A 364 61.07 22.69 -2.96
C GLN A 364 60.92 23.05 -1.47
N SER A 365 61.78 23.95 -0.97
CA SER A 365 61.71 24.46 0.41
C SER A 365 60.40 25.20 0.69
N ARG A 366 59.99 26.11 -0.20
CA ARG A 366 58.74 26.88 -0.02
C ARG A 366 57.48 26.01 -0.09
N LEU A 367 57.49 24.97 -0.93
CA LEU A 367 56.40 23.99 -1.02
C LEU A 367 56.27 23.16 0.25
N ALA A 368 57.38 22.80 0.91
CA ALA A 368 57.33 22.07 2.18
C ALA A 368 56.61 22.89 3.27
N THR A 369 56.97 24.16 3.45
CA THR A 369 56.32 25.05 4.43
C THR A 369 54.84 25.27 4.10
N LEU A 370 54.51 25.68 2.87
CA LEU A 370 53.12 25.98 2.47
C LEU A 370 52.19 24.75 2.61
N LYS A 371 52.68 23.54 2.36
CA LYS A 371 51.90 22.31 2.53
C LYS A 371 51.54 22.05 4.00
N ILE A 372 52.43 22.35 4.94
CA ILE A 372 52.17 22.21 6.38
C ILE A 372 51.12 23.25 6.81
N GLU A 373 51.34 24.52 6.47
CA GLU A 373 50.40 25.62 6.78
C GLU A 373 48.99 25.34 6.23
N ASN A 374 48.88 24.88 4.98
CA ASN A 374 47.59 24.60 4.34
C ASN A 374 46.89 23.35 4.91
N GLU A 375 47.66 22.35 5.36
CA GLU A 375 47.15 21.14 6.02
C GLU A 375 46.59 21.44 7.43
N GLU A 376 47.17 22.40 8.15
CA GLU A 376 46.62 22.88 9.44
C GLU A 376 45.31 23.65 9.24
N VAL A 377 45.24 24.50 8.20
CA VAL A 377 43.99 25.17 7.80
C VAL A 377 42.94 24.15 7.36
N ARG A 378 43.31 23.10 6.62
CA ARG A 378 42.40 22.00 6.22
C ARG A 378 41.83 21.27 7.43
N LYS A 379 42.66 20.86 8.39
CA LYS A 379 42.18 20.22 9.64
C LYS A 379 41.21 21.12 10.43
N THR A 380 41.47 22.43 10.45
CA THR A 380 40.57 23.40 11.08
C THR A 380 39.24 23.50 10.33
N LEU A 381 39.28 23.50 9.00
CA LEU A 381 38.10 23.50 8.14
C LEU A 381 37.26 22.24 8.33
N ASP A 382 37.87 21.05 8.28
CA ASP A 382 37.19 19.76 8.40
C ASP A 382 36.53 19.60 9.79
N ALA A 383 37.21 20.01 10.87
CA ALA A 383 36.63 20.02 12.21
C ALA A 383 35.46 21.01 12.35
N THR A 384 35.52 22.16 11.67
CA THR A 384 34.40 23.12 11.62
C THR A 384 33.23 22.56 10.80
N MET A 385 33.52 21.82 9.72
CA MET A 385 32.52 21.17 8.88
C MET A 385 31.76 20.09 9.67
N GLN A 386 32.46 19.26 10.44
CA GLN A 386 31.83 18.29 11.34
C GLN A 386 30.93 18.99 12.37
N MET A 387 31.43 20.03 13.04
CA MET A 387 30.64 20.80 14.01
C MET A 387 29.37 21.42 13.39
N LEU A 388 29.43 21.87 12.13
CA LEU A 388 28.25 22.32 11.41
C LEU A 388 27.28 21.18 11.10
N GLN A 389 27.79 20.01 10.68
CA GLN A 389 26.99 18.84 10.41
C GLN A 389 26.29 18.34 11.68
N ASP A 390 27.00 18.21 12.81
CA ASP A 390 26.46 17.83 14.12
C ASP A 390 25.34 18.78 14.60
N MET A 391 25.39 20.07 14.23
CA MET A 391 24.33 21.04 14.53
C MET A 391 23.14 21.01 13.56
N LEU A 392 23.32 20.43 12.36
CA LEU A 392 22.31 20.36 11.31
C LEU A 392 21.56 19.02 11.26
N THR A 393 22.22 17.91 11.65
CA THR A 393 21.63 16.56 11.69
C THR A 393 21.08 16.22 13.08
N VAL A 394 20.45 17.19 13.76
CA VAL A 394 19.77 16.96 15.04
C VAL A 394 18.37 16.39 14.79
N GLU A 395 18.03 15.31 15.48
CA GLU A 395 16.75 14.61 15.36
C GLU A 395 15.65 15.35 16.14
N ASP A 396 15.28 16.58 15.72
CA ASP A 396 14.21 17.38 16.34
C ASP A 396 12.86 17.37 15.58
N PHE A 397 12.61 16.27 14.86
CA PHE A 397 11.38 16.01 14.07
C PHE A 397 10.32 15.13 14.74
N ASP A 398 10.62 14.39 15.81
CA ASP A 398 9.59 13.65 16.57
C ASP A 398 8.65 14.63 17.28
N VAL A 399 7.34 14.44 17.07
CA VAL A 399 6.26 15.25 17.62
C VAL A 399 5.25 14.42 18.45
N SER A 400 5.61 13.20 18.84
CA SER A 400 4.75 12.29 19.61
C SER A 400 4.19 12.92 20.90
N ASP A 401 4.98 13.74 21.60
CA ASP A 401 4.56 14.52 22.77
C ASP A 401 3.37 15.48 22.48
N ALA A 402 3.23 15.97 21.25
CA ALA A 402 2.12 16.85 20.86
C ALA A 402 0.77 16.12 20.80
N PHE A 403 0.79 14.79 20.67
CA PHE A 403 -0.41 13.95 20.63
C PHE A 403 -0.73 13.29 21.99
N GLN A 404 0.08 13.54 23.03
CA GLN A 404 -0.16 13.04 24.40
C GLN A 404 -1.30 13.80 25.10
N HIS A 405 -2.54 13.40 24.79
CA HIS A 405 -3.74 13.92 25.43
C HIS A 405 -3.84 13.43 26.88
N SER A 406 -3.43 14.30 27.83
CA SER A 406 -3.68 14.08 29.26
C SER A 406 -5.17 13.86 29.52
N ARG A 407 -5.51 12.85 30.33
CA ARG A 407 -6.92 12.44 30.61
C ARG A 407 -7.74 13.45 31.44
N SER A 408 -7.29 14.70 31.58
CA SER A 408 -8.05 15.78 32.22
C SER A 408 -8.80 16.57 31.16
N THR A 409 -10.08 16.87 31.41
CA THR A 409 -10.93 17.68 30.51
C THR A 409 -10.69 19.19 30.64
N GLU A 410 -9.69 19.63 31.42
CA GLU A 410 -9.34 21.04 31.56
C GLU A 410 -8.21 21.49 30.64
N SER A 411 -8.46 22.57 29.89
CA SER A 411 -7.47 23.39 29.18
C SER A 411 -6.62 22.67 28.10
N ILE A 412 -7.10 22.72 26.85
CA ILE A 412 -6.25 22.55 25.65
C ILE A 412 -5.31 23.77 25.53
N LYS A 413 -4.21 23.72 26.28
CA LYS A 413 -3.03 24.58 26.15
C LYS A 413 -1.80 23.69 26.24
N SER A 414 -0.97 23.70 25.20
CA SER A 414 0.08 22.72 24.97
C SER A 414 1.26 22.87 25.93
N VAL A 415 1.24 22.11 27.03
CA VAL A 415 2.36 22.01 27.99
C VAL A 415 3.63 21.46 27.33
N ALA A 416 3.49 20.62 26.29
CA ALA A 416 4.61 20.03 25.55
C ALA A 416 5.54 21.03 24.84
N SER A 417 5.12 22.29 24.63
CA SER A 417 5.84 23.22 23.73
C SER A 417 6.96 24.05 24.37
N GLU A 418 7.07 24.11 25.71
CA GLU A 418 7.83 25.20 26.36
C GLU A 418 9.34 24.94 26.55
N THR A 419 9.79 23.68 26.64
CA THR A 419 11.17 23.37 27.10
C THR A 419 12.23 23.47 26.00
N TYR A 420 12.06 22.73 24.89
CA TYR A 420 13.11 22.60 23.84
C TYR A 420 13.01 23.68 22.75
N MET A 421 11.79 24.04 22.34
CA MET A 421 11.50 24.96 21.22
C MET A 421 11.16 26.40 21.66
N SER A 422 11.55 26.81 22.87
CA SER A 422 11.43 28.20 23.32
C SER A 422 12.15 29.14 22.34
N LYS A 423 11.45 30.20 21.89
CA LYS A 423 11.93 31.14 20.85
C LYS A 423 13.31 31.75 21.15
N LEU A 424 13.65 31.94 22.43
CA LEU A 424 14.94 32.44 22.86
C LEU A 424 16.08 31.42 22.67
N ASN A 425 15.80 30.13 22.95
CA ASN A 425 16.76 29.04 22.78
C ASN A 425 17.02 28.76 21.30
N VAL A 426 15.96 28.77 20.48
CA VAL A 426 16.07 28.63 19.01
C VAL A 426 16.88 29.78 18.40
N ALA A 427 16.63 31.03 18.82
CA ALA A 427 17.42 32.18 18.37
C ALA A 427 18.90 32.07 18.77
N LYS A 428 19.21 31.57 19.97
CA LYS A 428 20.59 31.35 20.41
C LYS A 428 21.28 30.22 19.63
N ARG A 429 20.61 29.07 19.41
CA ARG A 429 21.11 27.98 18.55
C ARG A 429 21.48 28.51 17.16
N ARG A 430 20.56 29.25 16.52
CA ARG A 430 20.76 29.83 15.18
C ARG A 430 21.90 30.85 15.11
N ALA A 431 22.07 31.68 16.13
CA ALA A 431 23.18 32.64 16.18
C ALA A 431 24.55 31.93 16.25
N ASN A 432 24.66 30.88 17.08
CA ASN A 432 25.87 30.06 17.18
C ASN A 432 26.20 29.37 15.84
N GLN A 433 25.21 28.74 15.22
CA GLN A 433 25.33 28.14 13.88
C GLN A 433 25.88 29.15 12.86
N GLN A 434 25.31 30.35 12.79
CA GLN A 434 25.73 31.40 11.85
C GLN A 434 27.16 31.90 12.11
N GLU A 435 27.62 31.93 13.37
CA GLU A 435 29.01 32.25 13.71
C GLU A 435 29.96 31.14 13.22
N THR A 436 29.59 29.86 13.41
CA THR A 436 30.33 28.70 12.89
C THR A 436 30.36 28.66 11.35
N GLU A 437 29.25 29.01 10.67
CA GLU A 437 29.17 29.12 9.20
C GLU A 437 30.16 30.19 8.68
N VAL A 438 30.20 31.37 9.32
CA VAL A 438 31.12 32.45 8.96
C VAL A 438 32.58 32.04 9.20
N PHE A 439 32.88 31.28 10.26
CA PHE A 439 34.21 30.73 10.51
C PHE A 439 34.60 29.68 9.45
N TYR A 440 33.69 28.76 9.11
CA TYR A 440 33.88 27.77 8.05
C TYR A 440 34.22 28.43 6.70
N PHE A 441 33.41 29.39 6.23
CA PHE A 441 33.68 30.07 4.96
C PHE A 441 34.98 30.90 4.99
N THR A 442 35.36 31.43 6.15
CA THR A 442 36.65 32.10 6.34
C THR A 442 37.81 31.11 6.16
N LYS A 443 37.75 29.93 6.81
CA LYS A 443 38.78 28.88 6.68
C LYS A 443 38.78 28.20 5.31
N PHE A 444 37.64 28.05 4.66
CA PHE A 444 37.52 27.52 3.30
C PHE A 444 38.22 28.43 2.29
N LYS A 445 38.01 29.74 2.42
CA LYS A 445 38.70 30.76 1.61
C LYS A 445 40.21 30.76 1.85
N GLU A 446 40.65 30.60 3.09
CA GLU A 446 42.07 30.49 3.46
C GLU A 446 42.71 29.22 2.85
N PHE A 447 42.04 28.06 3.00
CA PHE A 447 42.44 26.79 2.42
C PHE A 447 42.57 26.87 0.89
N LEU A 448 41.55 27.37 0.20
CA LEU A 448 41.56 27.52 -1.26
C LEU A 448 42.69 28.42 -1.75
N ASN A 449 42.99 29.53 -1.05
CA ASN A 449 44.09 30.42 -1.46
C ASN A 449 45.46 29.75 -1.29
N GLY A 450 45.68 29.03 -0.18
CA GLY A 450 46.91 28.26 0.04
C GLY A 450 47.08 27.12 -0.98
N SER A 451 46.04 26.32 -1.20
CA SER A 451 46.04 25.22 -2.17
C SER A 451 46.29 25.71 -3.60
N ASN A 452 45.64 26.81 -4.01
CA ASN A 452 45.90 27.46 -5.31
C ASN A 452 47.36 27.94 -5.46
N LEU A 453 48.02 28.37 -4.38
CA LEU A 453 49.44 28.73 -4.41
C LEU A 453 50.33 27.48 -4.49
N ILE A 454 50.03 26.43 -3.72
CA ILE A 454 50.74 25.15 -3.75
C ILE A 454 50.72 24.57 -5.16
N ILE A 455 49.55 24.42 -5.80
CA ILE A 455 49.42 23.86 -7.15
C ILE A 455 50.27 24.66 -8.16
N LYS A 456 50.23 26.00 -8.11
CA LYS A 456 51.00 26.89 -9.01
C LYS A 456 52.52 26.82 -8.82
N LEU A 457 52.99 26.46 -7.62
CA LEU A 457 54.42 26.26 -7.34
C LEU A 457 54.85 24.81 -7.60
N GLN A 458 53.99 23.83 -7.33
CA GLN A 458 54.20 22.40 -7.52
C GLN A 458 54.40 22.08 -9.01
N ALA A 459 53.50 22.55 -9.89
CA ALA A 459 53.64 22.36 -11.33
C ALA A 459 54.97 22.93 -11.89
N LYS A 460 55.48 24.03 -11.31
CA LYS A 460 56.77 24.62 -11.69
C LYS A 460 57.96 23.84 -11.12
N HIS A 461 57.84 23.35 -9.90
CA HIS A 461 58.83 22.48 -9.26
C HIS A 461 59.00 21.18 -10.05
N ASP A 462 57.90 20.54 -10.45
CA ASP A 462 57.92 19.21 -11.08
C ASP A 462 58.43 19.26 -12.53
N LEU A 463 58.07 20.30 -13.29
CA LEU A 463 58.67 20.57 -14.60
C LEU A 463 60.19 20.81 -14.48
N LEU A 464 60.65 21.54 -13.46
CA LEU A 464 62.09 21.70 -13.21
C LEU A 464 62.75 20.39 -12.75
N LYS A 465 62.08 19.58 -11.91
CA LYS A 465 62.58 18.26 -11.51
C LYS A 465 62.81 17.36 -12.72
N GLN A 466 61.82 17.29 -13.62
CA GLN A 466 61.89 16.51 -14.85
C GLN A 466 63.01 17.00 -15.79
N THR A 467 63.26 18.31 -15.83
CA THR A 467 64.28 18.91 -16.71
C THR A 467 65.69 18.77 -16.15
N LEU A 468 65.88 18.87 -14.83
CA LEU A 468 67.20 18.82 -14.18
C LEU A 468 67.69 17.38 -13.95
N GLY A 469 66.77 16.41 -13.82
CA GLY A 469 67.07 14.99 -13.68
C GLY A 469 67.50 14.57 -12.27
N GLU A 470 67.28 13.29 -11.95
CA GLU A 470 67.87 12.65 -10.77
C GLU A 470 69.28 12.18 -11.11
N GLY A 471 70.27 12.72 -10.40
CA GLY A 471 71.69 12.48 -10.67
C GLY A 471 72.21 11.18 -10.07
N GLU A 472 71.98 10.05 -10.74
CA GLU A 472 72.78 8.84 -10.51
C GLU A 472 74.07 8.84 -11.36
N ARG A 473 75.10 8.12 -10.89
CA ARG A 473 76.50 8.37 -11.26
C ARG A 473 76.89 7.73 -12.59
N ALA A 474 77.59 8.50 -13.43
CA ALA A 474 78.42 7.99 -14.52
C ALA A 474 79.88 8.43 -14.31
N GLU A 475 80.76 7.50 -13.93
CA GLU A 475 82.21 7.72 -13.87
C GLU A 475 82.92 7.18 -15.13
N CYS A 476 84.13 7.70 -15.37
CA CYS A 476 85.13 7.22 -16.33
C CYS A 476 84.79 7.36 -17.83
N GLY A 477 85.22 8.48 -18.44
CA GLY A 477 84.95 8.82 -19.84
C GLY A 477 85.78 8.12 -20.91
N THR A 478 85.62 8.59 -22.16
CA THR A 478 86.62 8.50 -23.24
C THR A 478 86.28 9.48 -24.38
N THR A 479 87.16 9.61 -25.36
CA THR A 479 87.19 10.74 -26.33
C THR A 479 86.53 10.45 -27.69
N ARG A 480 85.41 11.14 -28.00
CA ARG A 480 85.08 11.72 -29.32
C ARG A 480 83.76 12.51 -29.27
N PRO A 481 83.51 13.46 -30.20
CA PRO A 481 82.23 14.18 -30.25
C PRO A 481 81.12 13.29 -30.83
N PRO A 482 79.96 13.15 -30.17
CA PRO A 482 78.80 12.52 -30.79
C PRO A 482 78.24 13.39 -31.92
N THR A 483 78.03 12.78 -33.08
CA THR A 483 77.15 13.31 -34.13
C THR A 483 75.74 13.58 -33.63
N LEU A 484 75.04 14.50 -34.31
CA LEU A 484 73.62 14.83 -34.20
C LEU A 484 72.75 13.76 -33.50
N PRO A 485 71.98 14.12 -32.46
CA PRO A 485 70.81 13.35 -32.08
C PRO A 485 69.91 13.14 -33.32
N PRO A 486 69.21 12.00 -33.45
CA PRO A 486 68.25 11.81 -34.54
C PRO A 486 67.19 12.92 -34.56
N LYS A 487 66.54 13.13 -35.71
CA LYS A 487 65.22 13.79 -35.77
C LYS A 487 64.38 13.27 -34.59
N PRO A 488 63.65 14.14 -33.85
CA PRO A 488 62.95 13.71 -32.65
C PRO A 488 62.07 12.51 -32.98
N GLN A 489 62.52 11.33 -32.53
CA GLN A 489 61.67 10.16 -32.51
C GLN A 489 60.54 10.57 -31.58
N LYS A 490 59.32 10.77 -32.14
CA LYS A 490 58.11 10.94 -31.34
C LYS A 490 58.21 9.91 -30.23
N MET A 491 58.22 10.35 -28.97
CA MET A 491 58.20 9.43 -27.85
C MET A 491 56.89 8.65 -27.98
N ARG A 492 56.98 7.48 -28.61
CA ARG A 492 56.08 6.38 -28.32
C ARG A 492 56.26 6.17 -26.84
N LYS A 493 55.34 6.74 -26.04
CA LYS A 493 54.90 6.13 -24.79
C LYS A 493 54.96 4.64 -25.03
N PRO A 494 55.63 3.84 -24.17
CA PRO A 494 55.76 2.41 -24.41
C PRO A 494 54.35 1.90 -24.70
N ARG A 495 54.13 1.42 -25.92
CA ARG A 495 52.81 0.93 -26.31
C ARG A 495 52.46 -0.11 -25.23
N PRO A 496 51.29 -0.01 -24.58
CA PRO A 496 50.70 -1.21 -24.03
C PRO A 496 50.79 -2.23 -25.17
N ARG A 497 51.50 -3.34 -24.94
CA ARG A 497 51.18 -4.52 -25.73
C ARG A 497 49.71 -4.77 -25.39
N SER A 498 48.87 -4.92 -26.41
CA SER A 498 47.56 -5.53 -26.20
C SER A 498 47.77 -6.73 -25.29
N VAL A 499 46.96 -6.84 -24.23
CA VAL A 499 47.08 -7.90 -23.22
C VAL A 499 47.02 -9.28 -23.89
N TYR A 500 46.39 -9.31 -25.07
CA TYR A 500 46.25 -10.45 -25.97
C TYR A 500 47.18 -10.27 -27.18
N ASN A 501 47.89 -11.34 -27.60
CA ASN A 501 48.92 -11.25 -28.65
C ASN A 501 48.37 -11.02 -30.08
N HIS A 502 47.07 -10.78 -30.23
CA HIS A 502 46.33 -10.70 -31.48
C HIS A 502 45.68 -9.32 -31.61
N LYS A 503 45.45 -8.86 -32.86
CA LYS A 503 44.73 -7.61 -33.14
C LYS A 503 43.25 -7.79 -32.86
N LEU A 504 42.58 -6.74 -32.40
CA LEU A 504 41.15 -6.78 -32.18
C LEU A 504 40.38 -6.59 -33.48
N PHE A 505 40.69 -5.55 -34.26
CA PHE A 505 40.12 -5.36 -35.60
C PHE A 505 41.06 -5.99 -36.64
N ASN A 506 40.52 -6.46 -37.76
CA ASN A 506 41.32 -7.03 -38.85
C ASN A 506 42.16 -8.24 -38.41
N GLY A 507 41.55 -9.13 -37.62
CA GLY A 507 42.07 -10.44 -37.23
C GLY A 507 40.94 -11.48 -37.09
N ASN A 508 41.31 -12.72 -36.78
CA ASN A 508 40.40 -13.84 -36.57
C ASN A 508 39.72 -13.78 -35.18
N MET A 509 38.38 -13.67 -35.16
CA MET A 509 37.57 -13.53 -33.94
C MET A 509 37.65 -14.75 -33.00
N GLU A 510 37.67 -15.96 -33.54
CA GLU A 510 37.74 -17.20 -32.75
C GLU A 510 39.06 -17.31 -31.98
N THR A 511 40.16 -16.90 -32.61
CA THR A 511 41.49 -16.83 -32.01
C THR A 511 41.52 -15.76 -30.91
N PHE A 512 40.95 -14.57 -31.18
CA PHE A 512 40.85 -13.51 -30.17
C PHE A 512 40.04 -13.96 -28.95
N ILE A 513 38.87 -14.57 -29.14
CA ILE A 513 38.02 -15.10 -28.04
C ILE A 513 38.79 -16.16 -27.24
N LYS A 514 39.47 -17.08 -27.92
CA LYS A 514 40.25 -18.15 -27.28
C LYS A 514 41.43 -17.63 -26.45
N ASP A 515 42.16 -16.64 -26.94
CA ASP A 515 43.37 -16.13 -26.29
C ASP A 515 43.09 -14.98 -25.29
N SER A 516 41.91 -14.37 -25.34
CA SER A 516 41.44 -13.40 -24.34
C SER A 516 40.61 -14.01 -23.21
N GLY A 517 39.99 -15.16 -23.45
CA GLY A 517 39.01 -15.76 -22.53
C GLY A 517 37.66 -15.05 -22.50
N GLN A 518 37.48 -13.97 -23.26
CA GLN A 518 36.21 -13.25 -23.33
C GLN A 518 35.27 -13.97 -24.32
N PRO A 519 34.11 -14.50 -23.88
CA PRO A 519 33.18 -15.23 -24.77
C PRO A 519 32.51 -14.30 -25.81
N ILE A 520 32.45 -13.00 -25.53
CA ILE A 520 32.09 -11.93 -26.46
C ILE A 520 33.22 -10.91 -26.44
N PRO A 521 33.73 -10.43 -27.59
CA PRO A 521 34.76 -9.40 -27.61
C PRO A 521 34.27 -8.10 -26.98
N LEU A 522 35.04 -7.49 -26.07
CA LEU A 522 34.67 -6.28 -25.31
C LEU A 522 34.14 -5.11 -26.16
N VAL A 523 34.64 -4.96 -27.40
CA VAL A 523 34.15 -3.95 -28.35
C VAL A 523 32.72 -4.21 -28.83
N VAL A 524 32.30 -5.47 -28.93
CA VAL A 524 30.92 -5.84 -29.28
C VAL A 524 30.01 -5.58 -28.07
N GLU A 525 30.40 -6.10 -26.91
CA GLU A 525 29.66 -5.97 -25.66
C GLU A 525 29.44 -4.52 -25.24
N SER A 526 30.52 -3.72 -25.14
CA SER A 526 30.42 -2.34 -24.64
C SER A 526 29.78 -1.39 -25.64
N CYS A 527 29.96 -1.58 -26.96
CA CYS A 527 29.18 -0.83 -27.96
C CYS A 527 27.69 -1.18 -27.92
N ILE A 528 27.33 -2.46 -27.73
CA ILE A 528 25.92 -2.87 -27.61
C ILE A 528 25.31 -2.31 -26.31
N ARG A 529 26.00 -2.40 -25.17
CA ARG A 529 25.57 -1.79 -23.90
C ARG A 529 25.35 -0.29 -24.05
N HIS A 530 26.30 0.44 -24.63
CA HIS A 530 26.21 1.89 -24.79
C HIS A 530 25.07 2.29 -25.76
N ILE A 531 24.84 1.54 -26.84
CA ILE A 531 23.69 1.79 -27.75
C ILE A 531 22.36 1.37 -27.09
N ASN A 532 22.35 0.37 -26.20
CA ASN A 532 21.16 0.01 -25.42
C ASN A 532 20.79 1.09 -24.38
N LEU A 533 21.77 1.74 -23.76
CA LEU A 533 21.55 2.80 -22.78
C LEU A 533 21.15 4.13 -23.43
N TYR A 534 21.78 4.50 -24.55
CA TYR A 534 21.70 5.87 -25.09
C TYR A 534 21.21 5.97 -26.55
N GLY A 535 21.06 4.84 -27.25
CA GLY A 535 20.84 4.82 -28.70
C GLY A 535 19.55 4.15 -29.20
N LEU A 536 18.72 3.57 -28.32
CA LEU A 536 17.49 2.88 -28.73
C LEU A 536 16.51 3.81 -29.46
N GLN A 537 16.41 5.08 -29.03
CA GLN A 537 15.52 6.10 -29.62
C GLN A 537 16.19 6.91 -30.76
N GLN A 538 17.46 6.64 -31.11
CA GLN A 538 18.22 7.47 -32.06
C GLN A 538 17.75 7.27 -33.50
N GLN A 539 17.14 8.31 -34.08
CA GLN A 539 16.65 8.26 -35.46
C GLN A 539 17.75 7.93 -36.47
N GLY A 540 17.57 6.83 -37.21
CA GLY A 540 18.51 6.38 -38.23
C GLY A 540 19.80 5.78 -37.67
N ILE A 541 19.81 5.30 -36.42
CA ILE A 541 20.94 4.55 -35.84
C ILE A 541 21.40 3.42 -36.79
N PHE A 542 22.71 3.20 -36.88
CA PHE A 542 23.37 2.37 -37.92
C PHE A 542 23.19 2.79 -39.39
N ARG A 543 22.20 3.61 -39.76
CA ARG A 543 22.03 4.14 -41.13
C ARG A 543 22.79 5.46 -41.34
N VAL A 544 22.78 6.34 -40.33
CA VAL A 544 23.57 7.58 -40.31
C VAL A 544 25.05 7.25 -40.05
N PRO A 545 26.01 7.85 -40.78
CA PRO A 545 27.43 7.65 -40.52
C PRO A 545 27.95 8.61 -39.43
N GLY A 546 28.51 8.07 -38.35
CA GLY A 546 29.23 8.85 -37.35
C GLY A 546 30.55 9.44 -37.82
N SER A 547 31.13 10.30 -36.98
CA SER A 547 32.38 11.01 -37.21
C SER A 547 33.55 10.06 -37.47
N GLN A 548 34.16 10.15 -38.67
CA GLN A 548 35.24 9.24 -39.06
C GLN A 548 36.54 9.44 -38.27
N VAL A 549 36.70 10.56 -37.55
CA VAL A 549 37.83 10.77 -36.62
C VAL A 549 37.58 9.96 -35.36
N GLU A 550 36.44 10.20 -34.73
CA GLU A 550 35.99 9.57 -33.48
C GLU A 550 35.81 8.05 -33.60
N VAL A 551 35.24 7.55 -34.71
CA VAL A 551 35.18 6.11 -35.04
C VAL A 551 36.58 5.49 -35.04
N ASN A 552 37.60 6.21 -35.52
CA ASN A 552 38.98 5.73 -35.47
C ASN A 552 39.58 5.85 -34.05
N ASP A 553 39.26 6.88 -33.27
CA ASP A 553 39.81 7.09 -31.93
C ASP A 553 39.22 6.13 -30.87
N ILE A 554 37.91 5.85 -30.94
CA ILE A 554 37.25 4.78 -30.17
C ILE A 554 37.86 3.41 -30.55
N LYS A 555 37.97 3.10 -31.86
CA LYS A 555 38.66 1.90 -32.35
C LYS A 555 40.10 1.80 -31.83
N ASN A 556 40.85 2.89 -31.92
CA ASN A 556 42.25 2.95 -31.48
C ASN A 556 42.37 2.75 -29.97
N SER A 557 41.32 3.00 -29.17
CA SER A 557 41.29 2.76 -27.73
C SER A 557 41.04 1.30 -27.40
N PHE A 558 40.05 0.68 -28.03
CA PHE A 558 39.86 -0.77 -27.95
C PHE A 558 41.10 -1.56 -28.42
N GLU A 559 41.82 -1.11 -29.47
CA GLU A 559 43.11 -1.69 -29.91
C GLU A 559 44.29 -1.46 -28.93
N ARG A 560 44.13 -0.63 -27.90
CA ARG A 560 45.09 -0.54 -26.77
C ARG A 560 44.73 -1.46 -25.61
N GLY A 561 43.55 -2.08 -25.62
CA GLY A 561 42.98 -2.79 -24.47
C GLY A 561 42.28 -1.85 -23.46
N GLU A 562 41.91 -0.64 -23.90
CA GLU A 562 41.13 0.33 -23.12
C GLU A 562 39.67 0.28 -23.60
N ASP A 563 38.69 0.31 -22.69
CA ASP A 563 37.28 0.53 -23.05
C ASP A 563 36.96 2.04 -22.93
N PRO A 564 36.79 2.77 -24.05
CA PRO A 564 36.44 4.18 -24.01
C PRO A 564 34.98 4.46 -23.64
N LEU A 565 34.12 3.42 -23.57
CA LEU A 565 32.67 3.54 -23.33
C LEU A 565 32.26 3.15 -21.90
N ILE A 566 33.21 2.69 -21.06
CA ILE A 566 32.91 2.17 -19.71
C ILE A 566 32.45 3.26 -18.72
N ASP A 567 33.03 4.46 -18.83
CA ASP A 567 32.66 5.63 -18.03
C ASP A 567 31.62 6.46 -18.81
N ASP A 568 30.43 6.68 -18.22
CA ASP A 568 29.36 7.54 -18.78
C ASP A 568 29.70 9.05 -18.79
N GLN A 569 30.96 9.40 -18.57
CA GLN A 569 31.49 10.77 -18.54
C GLN A 569 32.01 11.26 -19.91
N ASN A 570 32.03 10.39 -20.93
CA ASN A 570 32.39 10.77 -22.30
C ASN A 570 31.17 10.71 -23.22
N GLU A 571 30.66 11.88 -23.63
CA GLU A 571 29.66 12.02 -24.71
C GLU A 571 30.28 11.67 -26.08
N HIS A 572 30.46 10.38 -26.38
CA HIS A 572 30.75 9.93 -27.74
C HIS A 572 29.48 10.01 -28.59
N ASP A 573 29.59 10.41 -29.86
CA ASP A 573 28.46 10.34 -30.80
C ASP A 573 27.98 8.89 -30.93
N ILE A 574 26.71 8.68 -30.63
CA ILE A 574 26.05 7.38 -30.71
C ILE A 574 26.12 6.77 -32.13
N ASN A 575 26.19 7.62 -33.16
CA ASN A 575 26.37 7.19 -34.55
C ASN A 575 27.84 6.81 -34.86
N SER A 576 28.81 7.38 -34.13
CA SER A 576 30.21 6.93 -34.11
C SER A 576 30.34 5.59 -33.40
N VAL A 577 29.70 5.38 -32.24
CA VAL A 577 29.69 4.08 -31.54
C VAL A 577 29.05 2.99 -32.42
N ALA A 578 27.91 3.27 -33.04
CA ALA A 578 27.29 2.39 -34.04
C ALA A 578 28.16 2.18 -35.30
N GLY A 579 28.98 3.18 -35.65
CA GLY A 579 30.01 3.08 -36.68
C GLY A 579 31.12 2.10 -36.31
N VAL A 580 31.60 2.13 -35.07
CA VAL A 580 32.65 1.23 -34.53
C VAL A 580 32.17 -0.22 -34.49
N LEU A 581 30.95 -0.48 -34.02
CA LEU A 581 30.39 -1.85 -33.97
C LEU A 581 30.32 -2.48 -35.38
N LYS A 582 29.85 -1.73 -36.38
CA LYS A 582 29.87 -2.18 -37.78
C LYS A 582 31.30 -2.33 -38.33
N LEU A 583 32.21 -1.42 -37.97
CA LEU A 583 33.61 -1.46 -38.41
C LEU A 583 34.36 -2.68 -37.84
N TYR A 584 33.97 -3.15 -36.65
CA TYR A 584 34.47 -4.41 -36.08
C TYR A 584 34.09 -5.60 -36.96
N PHE A 585 32.79 -5.86 -37.12
CA PHE A 585 32.32 -7.02 -37.89
C PHE A 585 32.74 -7.00 -39.37
N ARG A 586 32.67 -5.83 -40.02
CA ARG A 586 33.15 -5.64 -41.41
C ARG A 586 34.67 -5.85 -41.53
N GLY A 587 35.41 -5.65 -40.44
CA GLY A 587 36.86 -5.74 -40.41
C GLY A 587 37.40 -7.15 -40.22
N LEU A 588 36.60 -8.12 -39.77
CA LEU A 588 37.06 -9.46 -39.39
C LEU A 588 37.76 -10.20 -40.54
N GLU A 589 38.79 -10.98 -40.20
CA GLU A 589 39.55 -11.79 -41.16
C GLU A 589 38.68 -12.89 -41.81
N ASN A 590 37.86 -13.54 -40.98
CA ASN A 590 36.73 -14.35 -41.41
C ASN A 590 35.45 -13.54 -41.13
N PRO A 591 34.61 -13.20 -42.12
CA PRO A 591 33.33 -12.53 -41.89
C PRO A 591 32.41 -13.37 -40.98
N LEU A 592 31.48 -12.71 -40.28
CA LEU A 592 30.60 -13.38 -39.31
C LEU A 592 29.80 -14.52 -39.96
N PHE A 593 29.32 -14.32 -41.20
CA PHE A 593 28.86 -15.41 -42.06
C PHE A 593 29.99 -15.84 -43.02
N PRO A 594 30.57 -17.04 -42.90
CA PRO A 594 31.65 -17.50 -43.77
C PRO A 594 31.22 -17.58 -45.24
N LYS A 595 32.14 -17.25 -46.16
CA LYS A 595 31.87 -17.21 -47.62
C LYS A 595 31.39 -18.57 -48.16
N GLU A 596 31.82 -19.64 -47.51
CA GLU A 596 31.50 -21.04 -47.80
C GLU A 596 29.99 -21.33 -47.60
N ARG A 597 29.33 -20.62 -46.68
CA ARG A 597 27.90 -20.73 -46.39
C ARG A 597 27.02 -19.76 -47.19
N PHE A 598 27.62 -18.90 -48.01
CA PHE A 598 26.88 -17.89 -48.75
C PHE A 598 25.82 -18.49 -49.68
N LEU A 599 26.18 -19.52 -50.46
CA LEU A 599 25.24 -20.17 -51.39
C LEU A 599 24.15 -20.97 -50.65
N ASP A 600 24.50 -21.63 -49.54
CA ASP A 600 23.55 -22.32 -48.67
C ASP A 600 22.48 -21.33 -48.16
N LEU A 601 22.92 -20.19 -47.61
CA LEU A 601 22.03 -19.14 -47.10
C LEU A 601 21.18 -18.49 -48.22
N MET A 602 21.76 -18.19 -49.38
CA MET A 602 21.01 -17.65 -50.52
C MET A 602 19.94 -18.63 -51.05
N SER A 603 20.14 -19.94 -50.89
CA SER A 603 19.15 -20.94 -51.32
C SER A 603 17.84 -20.86 -50.53
N THR A 604 17.90 -20.48 -49.24
CA THR A 604 16.75 -20.43 -48.33
C THR A 604 15.69 -19.40 -48.75
N ILE A 605 16.07 -18.39 -49.54
CA ILE A 605 15.19 -17.28 -49.98
C ILE A 605 14.12 -17.77 -50.96
N LYS A 606 14.31 -18.95 -51.57
CA LYS A 606 13.31 -19.62 -52.41
C LYS A 606 12.14 -20.21 -51.62
N LEU A 607 12.21 -20.19 -50.29
CA LEU A 607 11.14 -20.64 -49.40
C LEU A 607 10.19 -19.47 -49.10
N GLU A 608 8.93 -19.65 -49.45
CA GLU A 608 7.87 -18.65 -49.28
C GLU A 608 7.46 -18.50 -47.81
N SER A 609 7.50 -19.58 -47.04
CA SER A 609 7.22 -19.58 -45.60
C SER A 609 8.41 -19.05 -44.79
N GLY A 610 8.20 -17.97 -44.05
CA GLY A 610 9.21 -17.38 -43.16
C GLY A 610 9.67 -18.34 -42.05
N ALA A 611 8.79 -19.21 -41.55
CA ALA A 611 9.11 -20.20 -40.52
C ALA A 611 9.98 -21.35 -41.06
N GLU A 612 9.65 -21.89 -42.25
CA GLU A 612 10.47 -22.90 -42.92
C GLU A 612 11.85 -22.33 -43.27
N ARG A 613 11.88 -21.06 -43.73
CA ARG A 613 13.12 -20.33 -44.01
C ARG A 613 13.96 -20.12 -42.76
N ALA A 614 13.35 -19.77 -41.63
CA ALA A 614 14.03 -19.68 -40.35
C ALA A 614 14.63 -21.04 -39.92
N HIS A 615 13.89 -22.14 -40.04
CA HIS A 615 14.41 -23.47 -39.71
C HIS A 615 15.56 -23.92 -40.63
N HIS A 616 15.49 -23.64 -41.94
CA HIS A 616 16.63 -23.92 -42.84
C HIS A 616 17.84 -23.02 -42.56
N VAL A 617 17.65 -21.78 -42.12
CA VAL A 617 18.75 -20.91 -41.68
C VAL A 617 19.36 -21.40 -40.35
N GLN A 618 18.54 -21.87 -39.41
CA GLN A 618 18.97 -22.54 -38.17
C GLN A 618 19.87 -23.75 -38.49
N GLN A 619 19.44 -24.63 -39.40
CA GLN A 619 20.22 -25.80 -39.86
C GLN A 619 21.60 -25.44 -40.43
N ILE A 620 21.75 -24.26 -41.05
CA ILE A 620 23.04 -23.78 -41.56
C ILE A 620 23.89 -23.20 -40.41
N ILE A 621 23.29 -22.38 -39.54
CA ILE A 621 23.98 -21.67 -38.45
C ILE A 621 24.53 -22.63 -37.39
N VAL A 622 23.85 -23.74 -37.07
CA VAL A 622 24.38 -24.75 -36.14
C VAL A 622 25.64 -25.47 -36.66
N THR A 623 26.02 -25.29 -37.93
CA THR A 623 27.29 -25.81 -38.48
C THR A 623 28.48 -24.87 -38.27
N LEU A 624 28.27 -23.67 -37.71
CA LEU A 624 29.32 -22.68 -37.46
C LEU A 624 30.06 -22.95 -36.14
N PRO A 625 31.28 -22.39 -35.95
CA PRO A 625 32.01 -22.52 -34.69
C PRO A 625 31.21 -21.92 -33.51
N ARG A 626 31.22 -22.59 -32.35
CA ARG A 626 30.43 -22.17 -31.16
C ARG A 626 30.64 -20.70 -30.77
N ALA A 627 31.87 -20.21 -30.83
CA ALA A 627 32.20 -18.81 -30.55
C ALA A 627 31.53 -17.82 -31.51
N VAL A 628 31.37 -18.19 -32.79
CA VAL A 628 30.63 -17.41 -33.79
C VAL A 628 29.13 -17.41 -33.47
N ILE A 629 28.57 -18.57 -33.08
CA ILE A 629 27.15 -18.70 -32.72
C ILE A 629 26.80 -17.86 -31.49
N ILE A 630 27.64 -17.83 -30.45
CA ILE A 630 27.44 -17.01 -29.25
C ILE A 630 27.41 -15.51 -29.60
N VAL A 631 28.39 -15.03 -30.38
CA VAL A 631 28.44 -13.62 -30.81
C VAL A 631 27.27 -13.28 -31.75
N MET A 632 26.86 -14.18 -32.63
CA MET A 632 25.64 -14.00 -33.43
C MET A 632 24.38 -13.89 -32.55
N ARG A 633 24.17 -14.83 -31.62
CA ARG A 633 23.00 -14.84 -30.71
C ARG A 633 22.85 -13.52 -29.98
N TYR A 634 23.95 -13.01 -29.41
CA TYR A 634 23.98 -11.73 -28.70
C TYR A 634 23.71 -10.54 -29.63
N LEU A 635 24.36 -10.48 -30.81
CA LEU A 635 24.14 -9.41 -31.78
C LEU A 635 22.70 -9.38 -32.32
N PHE A 636 22.13 -10.53 -32.68
CA PHE A 636 20.80 -10.59 -33.29
C PHE A 636 19.66 -10.42 -32.28
N ALA A 637 19.83 -10.84 -31.03
CA ALA A 637 18.92 -10.49 -29.94
C ALA A 637 18.90 -8.97 -29.68
N PHE A 638 20.08 -8.32 -29.68
CA PHE A 638 20.17 -6.85 -29.61
C PHE A 638 19.51 -6.17 -30.82
N LEU A 639 19.77 -6.63 -32.05
CA LEU A 639 19.14 -6.04 -33.25
C LEU A 639 17.63 -6.28 -33.30
N ASN A 640 17.13 -7.38 -32.75
CA ASN A 640 15.69 -7.60 -32.57
C ASN A 640 15.12 -6.59 -31.57
N HIS A 641 15.75 -6.43 -30.39
CA HIS A 641 15.31 -5.45 -29.38
C HIS A 641 15.32 -4.01 -29.93
N LEU A 642 16.38 -3.60 -30.62
CA LEU A 642 16.48 -2.28 -31.25
C LEU A 642 15.36 -2.03 -32.27
N SER A 643 14.93 -3.08 -33.00
CA SER A 643 13.83 -2.98 -33.96
C SER A 643 12.44 -2.83 -33.32
N GLN A 644 12.31 -3.07 -32.02
CA GLN A 644 11.05 -2.86 -31.27
C GLN A 644 10.76 -1.36 -31.08
N TYR A 645 11.78 -0.50 -31.16
CA TYR A 645 11.68 0.98 -31.13
C TYR A 645 11.64 1.63 -32.53
N SER A 646 11.21 0.87 -33.56
CA SER A 646 11.31 1.30 -34.97
C SER A 646 10.32 2.38 -35.40
N ASP A 647 9.36 2.71 -34.54
CA ASP A 647 8.47 3.87 -34.64
C ASP A 647 9.16 5.19 -34.26
N GLU A 648 10.04 5.18 -33.26
CA GLU A 648 10.86 6.34 -32.90
C GLU A 648 12.17 6.41 -33.71
N ASN A 649 12.93 5.32 -33.75
CA ASN A 649 14.27 5.29 -34.33
C ASN A 649 14.27 5.09 -35.87
N MET A 650 13.12 4.78 -36.47
CA MET A 650 12.92 4.56 -37.90
C MET A 650 13.71 3.37 -38.50
N MET A 651 14.22 2.47 -37.66
CA MET A 651 15.08 1.33 -38.04
C MET A 651 14.37 -0.01 -37.77
N ASP A 652 13.40 -0.33 -38.62
CA ASP A 652 12.75 -1.64 -38.65
C ASP A 652 13.72 -2.78 -39.05
N PRO A 653 13.33 -4.07 -38.92
CA PRO A 653 14.19 -5.20 -39.28
C PRO A 653 14.71 -5.15 -40.73
N TYR A 654 13.98 -4.53 -41.66
CA TYR A 654 14.44 -4.35 -43.04
C TYR A 654 15.52 -3.27 -43.16
N ASN A 655 15.34 -2.10 -42.56
CA ASN A 655 16.34 -1.03 -42.51
C ASN A 655 17.62 -1.46 -41.78
N LEU A 656 17.50 -2.22 -40.69
CA LEU A 656 18.65 -2.83 -40.01
C LEU A 656 19.36 -3.86 -40.89
N ALA A 657 18.62 -4.71 -41.60
CA ALA A 657 19.19 -5.67 -42.54
C ALA A 657 19.91 -5.02 -43.73
N ILE A 658 19.46 -3.86 -44.22
CA ILE A 658 20.20 -3.06 -45.21
C ILE A 658 21.55 -2.59 -44.66
N CYS A 659 21.62 -2.22 -43.37
CA CYS A 659 22.84 -1.71 -42.74
C CYS A 659 23.82 -2.84 -42.36
N PHE A 660 23.31 -3.99 -41.94
CA PHE A 660 24.11 -5.14 -41.50
C PHE A 660 24.40 -6.17 -42.59
N GLY A 661 23.60 -6.28 -43.66
CA GLY A 661 23.82 -7.20 -44.78
C GLY A 661 25.24 -7.12 -45.38
N PRO A 662 25.65 -5.97 -45.93
CA PRO A 662 27.02 -5.76 -46.45
C PRO A 662 28.13 -5.85 -45.38
N THR A 663 27.75 -5.79 -44.09
CA THR A 663 28.67 -5.76 -42.94
C THR A 663 28.98 -7.17 -42.44
N LEU A 664 27.99 -8.07 -42.41
CA LEU A 664 28.11 -9.41 -41.83
C LEU A 664 28.31 -10.51 -42.90
N MET A 665 27.75 -10.33 -44.10
CA MET A 665 27.75 -11.32 -45.19
C MET A 665 28.19 -10.68 -46.52
N PRO A 666 29.49 -10.42 -46.71
CA PRO A 666 30.02 -9.81 -47.94
C PRO A 666 29.88 -10.76 -49.14
N ILE A 667 29.35 -10.23 -50.25
CA ILE A 667 29.10 -10.99 -51.49
C ILE A 667 30.42 -11.50 -52.07
N PRO A 668 30.57 -12.82 -52.37
CA PRO A 668 31.78 -13.38 -52.96
C PRO A 668 32.08 -12.86 -54.37
N ASP A 669 33.38 -12.76 -54.65
CA ASP A 669 33.92 -12.27 -55.92
C ASP A 669 33.42 -13.11 -57.12
N GLY A 670 32.86 -12.43 -58.14
CA GLY A 670 32.31 -13.07 -59.34
C GLY A 670 30.78 -13.17 -59.40
N GLN A 671 30.07 -12.78 -58.35
CA GLN A 671 28.61 -12.61 -58.34
C GLN A 671 28.21 -11.14 -58.54
N ASP A 672 27.04 -10.86 -59.13
CA ASP A 672 26.53 -9.49 -59.28
C ASP A 672 26.12 -8.91 -57.92
N PRO A 673 26.79 -7.86 -57.40
CA PRO A 673 26.45 -7.29 -56.11
C PRO A 673 25.05 -6.67 -56.10
N VAL A 674 24.54 -6.15 -57.22
CA VAL A 674 23.28 -5.40 -57.27
C VAL A 674 22.08 -6.34 -57.15
N ALA A 675 22.02 -7.41 -57.96
CA ALA A 675 20.94 -8.39 -57.87
C ALA A 675 20.92 -9.18 -56.54
N ILE A 676 22.09 -9.39 -55.93
CA ILE A 676 22.23 -10.29 -54.77
C ILE A 676 22.19 -9.54 -53.43
N GLN A 677 22.41 -8.23 -53.38
CA GLN A 677 22.27 -7.49 -52.11
C GLN A 677 20.85 -7.54 -51.53
N ALA A 678 19.81 -7.53 -52.38
CA ALA A 678 18.42 -7.71 -51.92
C ALA A 678 18.21 -9.09 -51.25
N HIS A 679 18.84 -10.13 -51.80
CA HIS A 679 18.81 -11.49 -51.28
C HIS A 679 19.55 -11.60 -49.94
N VAL A 680 20.75 -10.99 -49.83
CA VAL A 680 21.50 -10.87 -48.57
C VAL A 680 20.67 -10.20 -47.47
N ASN A 681 19.97 -9.11 -47.81
CA ASN A 681 19.16 -8.37 -46.83
C ASN A 681 17.96 -9.19 -46.32
N GLU A 682 17.28 -9.96 -47.17
CA GLU A 682 16.12 -10.78 -46.73
C GLU A 682 16.53 -11.94 -45.80
N VAL A 683 17.74 -12.50 -45.96
CA VAL A 683 18.31 -13.48 -45.00
C VAL A 683 18.56 -12.80 -43.65
N ILE A 684 19.26 -11.68 -43.63
CA ILE A 684 19.58 -10.97 -42.37
C ILE A 684 18.30 -10.49 -41.66
N LYS A 685 17.29 -10.01 -42.40
CA LYS A 685 15.96 -9.68 -41.87
C LYS A 685 15.26 -10.90 -41.26
N THR A 686 15.33 -12.06 -41.91
CA THR A 686 14.77 -13.32 -41.36
C THR A 686 15.45 -13.70 -40.05
N ILE A 687 16.78 -13.50 -39.94
CA ILE A 687 17.54 -13.78 -38.71
C ILE A 687 17.22 -12.78 -37.59
N ILE A 688 17.04 -11.49 -37.89
CA ILE A 688 16.61 -10.49 -36.89
C ILE A 688 15.23 -10.85 -36.33
N ILE A 689 14.26 -11.17 -37.20
CA ILE A 689 12.88 -11.45 -36.79
C ILE A 689 12.79 -12.75 -35.98
N HIS A 690 13.38 -13.85 -36.47
CA HIS A 690 13.24 -15.18 -35.86
C HIS A 690 14.44 -15.59 -35.00
N ASN A 691 15.16 -14.63 -34.41
CA ASN A 691 16.41 -14.86 -33.69
C ASN A 691 16.32 -15.96 -32.60
N GLU A 692 15.23 -15.97 -31.82
CA GLU A 692 14.97 -16.94 -30.74
C GLU A 692 14.78 -18.39 -31.24
N VAL A 693 14.35 -18.58 -32.48
CA VAL A 693 14.18 -19.89 -33.12
C VAL A 693 15.47 -20.32 -33.85
N ILE A 694 16.26 -19.35 -34.31
CA ILE A 694 17.45 -19.58 -35.15
C ILE A 694 18.71 -19.86 -34.32
N PHE A 695 18.82 -19.30 -33.11
CA PHE A 695 19.98 -19.49 -32.24
C PHE A 695 19.67 -20.42 -31.05
N PRO A 696 20.56 -21.37 -30.70
CA PRO A 696 20.35 -22.25 -29.55
C PRO A 696 20.14 -21.48 -28.24
N SER A 697 19.22 -21.96 -27.39
CA SER A 697 18.94 -21.32 -26.09
C SER A 697 20.16 -21.38 -25.16
N HIS A 698 20.11 -20.64 -24.05
CA HIS A 698 21.16 -20.70 -23.03
C HIS A 698 21.34 -22.11 -22.44
N ARG A 699 20.30 -22.95 -22.44
CA ARG A 699 20.38 -24.35 -21.98
C ARG A 699 21.09 -25.28 -22.97
N GLU A 700 21.09 -24.94 -24.26
CA GLU A 700 21.73 -25.74 -25.33
C GLU A 700 23.17 -25.27 -25.59
N LEU A 701 23.43 -23.98 -25.46
CA LEU A 701 24.74 -23.37 -25.69
C LEU A 701 25.06 -22.32 -24.62
N ASP A 702 25.88 -22.74 -23.66
CA ASP A 702 26.50 -21.89 -22.65
C ASP A 702 27.31 -20.72 -23.28
N GLY A 703 27.47 -19.66 -22.50
CA GLY A 703 27.96 -18.35 -22.92
C GLY A 703 26.88 -17.26 -22.78
N PRO A 704 27.27 -15.97 -22.83
CA PRO A 704 26.35 -14.88 -22.53
C PRO A 704 25.11 -14.83 -23.42
N VAL A 705 24.10 -14.15 -22.89
CA VAL A 705 22.85 -13.78 -23.57
C VAL A 705 22.73 -12.26 -23.47
N TYR A 706 22.07 -11.65 -24.45
CA TYR A 706 21.79 -10.22 -24.42
C TYR A 706 20.52 -9.96 -23.60
N GLU A 707 20.64 -9.12 -22.57
CA GLU A 707 19.53 -8.70 -21.72
C GLU A 707 19.06 -7.29 -22.10
N LYS A 708 17.74 -7.06 -22.08
CA LYS A 708 17.16 -5.76 -22.44
C LYS A 708 17.51 -4.67 -21.41
N CYS A 709 17.54 -5.02 -20.12
CA CYS A 709 17.76 -4.10 -19.01
C CYS A 709 19.21 -4.15 -18.51
N MET A 710 20.15 -3.59 -19.26
CA MET A 710 21.58 -3.50 -18.89
C MET A 710 21.86 -2.44 -17.80
N THR A 711 21.20 -2.54 -16.65
CA THR A 711 21.57 -1.79 -15.44
C THR A 711 22.84 -2.40 -14.84
N GLY A 712 23.97 -1.67 -14.93
CA GLY A 712 25.23 -2.08 -14.31
C GLY A 712 25.08 -2.28 -12.81
N GLY A 713 25.59 -3.40 -12.29
CA GLY A 713 25.27 -3.86 -10.94
C GLY A 713 26.06 -3.18 -9.83
N GLU A 714 25.35 -2.81 -8.76
CA GLU A 714 25.85 -2.89 -7.38
C GLU A 714 25.10 -4.03 -6.66
N GLU A 715 25.71 -4.63 -5.64
CA GLU A 715 25.27 -5.91 -5.07
C GLU A 715 23.97 -5.79 -4.26
N TYR A 716 22.94 -6.60 -4.57
CA TYR A 716 21.93 -6.98 -3.60
C TYR A 716 21.70 -8.50 -3.55
N CYS A 717 21.65 -9.01 -2.33
CA CYS A 717 21.81 -10.40 -1.90
C CYS A 717 21.30 -11.54 -2.81
N ASP A 718 22.21 -12.49 -3.08
CA ASP A 718 21.92 -13.87 -3.47
C ASP A 718 20.99 -14.56 -2.44
N SER A 719 20.10 -15.43 -2.94
CA SER A 719 19.42 -16.45 -2.15
C SER A 719 19.06 -17.64 -3.06
N PRO A 720 19.45 -18.88 -2.70
CA PRO A 720 19.53 -19.96 -3.67
C PRO A 720 18.20 -20.72 -3.83
N HIS A 721 17.82 -21.02 -5.08
CA HIS A 721 17.43 -22.37 -5.60
C HIS A 721 16.82 -22.24 -7.00
N SER A 722 17.65 -22.43 -8.05
CA SER A 722 17.19 -22.66 -9.44
C SER A 722 18.33 -23.21 -10.30
N GLU A 723 18.56 -24.53 -10.29
CA GLU A 723 19.36 -25.18 -11.35
C GLU A 723 18.48 -25.47 -12.59
N PRO A 724 19.06 -25.57 -13.80
CA PRO A 724 18.29 -25.69 -15.04
C PRO A 724 17.68 -27.09 -15.23
N GLY A 725 16.41 -27.16 -15.64
CA GLY A 725 15.69 -28.41 -15.85
C GLY A 725 15.94 -29.10 -17.21
N THR A 726 15.50 -30.35 -17.31
CA THR A 726 15.53 -31.21 -18.51
C THR A 726 14.13 -31.47 -19.07
N ILE A 727 14.04 -31.67 -20.38
CA ILE A 727 12.80 -31.86 -21.17
C ILE A 727 12.64 -33.37 -21.51
N ASP A 728 11.52 -33.72 -22.17
CA ASP A 728 11.17 -35.00 -22.86
C ASP A 728 10.50 -36.11 -22.01
N GLU A 729 9.43 -36.80 -22.47
CA GLU A 729 8.59 -36.60 -23.68
C GLU A 729 7.18 -37.25 -23.54
N ALA A 730 6.27 -36.87 -24.45
CA ALA A 730 5.20 -37.69 -25.07
C ALA A 730 3.95 -38.23 -24.30
N ASP A 731 2.79 -37.73 -24.75
CA ASP A 731 1.60 -38.48 -25.23
C ASP A 731 0.28 -38.58 -24.40
N ASN A 732 -0.84 -38.44 -25.15
CA ASN A 732 -2.24 -38.80 -24.92
C ASN A 732 -2.96 -38.55 -23.56
N GLY A 733 -3.73 -37.45 -23.49
CA GLY A 733 -5.20 -37.58 -23.53
C GLY A 733 -6.04 -37.19 -22.29
N THR A 734 -7.08 -36.37 -22.58
CA THR A 734 -8.30 -36.06 -21.75
C THR A 734 -8.24 -34.82 -20.82
N GLU A 735 -9.32 -34.04 -20.89
CA GLU A 735 -9.73 -32.85 -20.11
C GLU A 735 -9.74 -33.06 -18.56
N PRO A 736 -9.74 -32.00 -17.70
CA PRO A 736 -10.38 -30.69 -17.93
C PRO A 736 -9.63 -29.41 -17.46
N HIS A 737 -10.36 -28.28 -17.54
CA HIS A 737 -9.96 -26.87 -17.36
C HIS A 737 -9.46 -26.42 -15.96
N THR A 738 -9.11 -25.13 -15.91
CA THR A 738 -8.70 -24.24 -14.78
C THR A 738 -7.19 -24.22 -14.49
N SER A 739 -6.52 -23.06 -14.48
CA SER A 739 -6.95 -21.69 -14.84
C SER A 739 -5.73 -20.85 -15.25
N GLU A 740 -5.84 -20.10 -16.36
CA GLU A 740 -4.86 -19.09 -16.77
C GLU A 740 -5.16 -17.74 -16.09
N ASP A 741 -4.15 -16.89 -15.91
CA ASP A 741 -4.34 -15.52 -15.40
C ASP A 741 -5.05 -14.66 -16.47
N GLU A 742 -6.24 -14.16 -16.15
CA GLU A 742 -7.04 -13.34 -17.07
C GLU A 742 -6.44 -11.94 -17.24
N VAL A 743 -5.88 -11.67 -18.43
CA VAL A 743 -5.63 -10.29 -18.88
C VAL A 743 -6.98 -9.65 -19.17
N GLU A 744 -7.36 -8.62 -18.39
CA GLU A 744 -8.65 -7.93 -18.53
C GLU A 744 -8.90 -7.46 -19.98
N GLN A 745 -9.96 -7.98 -20.60
CA GLN A 745 -10.36 -7.59 -21.95
C GLN A 745 -11.42 -6.49 -21.84
N ILE A 746 -11.06 -5.28 -22.26
CA ILE A 746 -11.87 -4.07 -22.04
C ILE A 746 -12.76 -3.86 -23.27
N GLU A 747 -14.08 -3.93 -23.13
CA GLU A 747 -15.00 -3.62 -24.24
C GLU A 747 -15.16 -2.10 -24.46
N ALA A 748 -15.33 -1.71 -25.72
CA ALA A 748 -15.52 -0.33 -26.14
C ALA A 748 -16.43 -0.22 -27.36
N ILE A 749 -17.15 0.89 -27.50
CA ILE A 749 -18.06 1.16 -28.63
C ILE A 749 -17.54 2.32 -29.47
N ALA A 750 -17.50 2.14 -30.79
CA ALA A 750 -17.15 3.18 -31.74
C ALA A 750 -18.13 4.37 -31.69
N LYS A 751 -17.61 5.54 -31.32
CA LYS A 751 -18.35 6.82 -31.23
C LYS A 751 -18.58 7.47 -32.60
N PHE A 752 -17.68 7.20 -33.54
CA PHE A 752 -17.66 7.72 -34.91
C PHE A 752 -17.19 6.62 -35.88
N ASP A 753 -17.43 6.81 -37.19
CA ASP A 753 -16.81 5.98 -38.22
C ASP A 753 -15.30 6.25 -38.26
N TYR A 754 -14.50 5.19 -38.38
CA TYR A 754 -13.05 5.28 -38.56
C TYR A 754 -12.57 4.41 -39.73
N VAL A 755 -11.69 4.98 -40.55
CA VAL A 755 -11.04 4.29 -41.67
C VAL A 755 -9.54 4.37 -41.43
N GLY A 756 -8.93 3.21 -41.21
CA GLY A 756 -7.51 3.06 -40.96
C GLY A 756 -6.67 3.54 -42.15
N ARG A 757 -5.62 4.31 -41.84
CA ARG A 757 -4.71 4.92 -42.81
C ARG A 757 -3.49 4.06 -43.09
N THR A 758 -3.13 3.19 -42.16
CA THR A 758 -2.08 2.16 -42.29
C THR A 758 -2.64 0.76 -42.06
N PRO A 759 -1.96 -0.32 -42.50
CA PRO A 759 -2.42 -1.70 -42.32
C PRO A 759 -2.53 -2.17 -40.86
N ARG A 760 -1.97 -1.42 -39.90
CA ARG A 760 -2.13 -1.69 -38.46
C ARG A 760 -3.39 -1.06 -37.87
N GLU A 761 -4.04 -0.11 -38.54
CA GLU A 761 -5.19 0.63 -38.00
C GLU A 761 -6.51 -0.08 -38.35
N LEU A 762 -7.27 -0.46 -37.32
CA LEU A 762 -8.55 -1.13 -37.51
C LEU A 762 -9.61 -0.16 -38.03
N SER A 763 -10.22 -0.49 -39.16
CA SER A 763 -11.36 0.25 -39.70
C SER A 763 -12.66 -0.25 -39.08
N PHE A 764 -13.50 0.66 -38.59
CA PHE A 764 -14.77 0.36 -37.92
C PHE A 764 -15.81 1.44 -38.17
N LYS A 765 -17.09 1.12 -37.90
CA LYS A 765 -18.19 2.07 -38.03
C LYS A 765 -18.73 2.45 -36.66
N LYS A 766 -19.34 3.64 -36.57
CA LYS A 766 -20.05 4.09 -35.37
C LYS A 766 -21.05 3.02 -34.91
N GLY A 767 -21.00 2.67 -33.63
CA GLY A 767 -21.80 1.61 -33.03
C GLY A 767 -21.22 0.20 -33.13
N ALA A 768 -20.06 0.00 -33.75
CA ALA A 768 -19.33 -1.27 -33.66
C ALA A 768 -18.80 -1.48 -32.22
N SER A 769 -18.94 -2.69 -31.69
CA SER A 769 -18.20 -3.13 -30.50
C SER A 769 -16.77 -3.50 -30.89
N LEU A 770 -15.84 -3.19 -29.99
CA LEU A 770 -14.40 -3.25 -30.13
C LEU A 770 -13.83 -3.79 -28.82
N LEU A 771 -12.92 -4.75 -28.90
CA LEU A 771 -12.24 -5.29 -27.75
C LEU A 771 -10.88 -4.60 -27.61
N LEU A 772 -10.49 -4.15 -26.43
CA LEU A 772 -9.20 -3.51 -26.17
C LEU A 772 -8.38 -4.40 -25.22
N TYR A 773 -7.08 -4.47 -25.47
CA TYR A 773 -6.15 -5.28 -24.67
C TYR A 773 -5.27 -4.40 -23.76
N HIS A 774 -4.62 -3.40 -24.36
CA HIS A 774 -3.82 -2.44 -23.60
C HIS A 774 -3.66 -1.13 -24.39
N ARG A 775 -3.26 -0.08 -23.68
CA ARG A 775 -3.17 1.27 -24.23
C ARG A 775 -1.77 1.54 -24.80
N ALA A 776 -1.62 1.36 -26.11
CA ALA A 776 -0.36 1.56 -26.82
C ALA A 776 0.15 3.01 -26.81
N SER A 777 -0.71 4.02 -26.67
CA SER A 777 -0.32 5.42 -26.44
C SER A 777 -1.48 6.28 -25.89
N GLU A 778 -1.25 7.57 -25.62
CA GLU A 778 -2.34 8.48 -25.20
C GLU A 778 -3.51 8.51 -26.21
N ASP A 779 -3.25 8.38 -27.51
CA ASP A 779 -4.25 8.43 -28.58
C ASP A 779 -4.69 7.05 -29.14
N TRP A 780 -4.02 5.95 -28.80
CA TRP A 780 -4.26 4.63 -29.42
C TRP A 780 -4.27 3.46 -28.42
N TRP A 781 -5.14 2.49 -28.70
CA TRP A 781 -5.22 1.20 -28.03
C TRP A 781 -4.82 0.08 -28.99
N GLU A 782 -4.19 -0.97 -28.50
CA GLU A 782 -4.18 -2.26 -29.20
C GLU A 782 -5.43 -3.06 -28.80
N GLY A 783 -6.08 -3.66 -29.80
CA GLY A 783 -7.36 -4.33 -29.63
C GLY A 783 -7.80 -5.09 -30.88
N ARG A 784 -9.03 -5.62 -30.84
CA ARG A 784 -9.61 -6.51 -31.85
C ARG A 784 -10.96 -5.99 -32.37
N HIS A 785 -11.15 -6.05 -33.68
CA HIS A 785 -12.43 -5.78 -34.35
C HIS A 785 -12.68 -6.86 -35.43
N ASN A 786 -13.85 -7.51 -35.39
CA ASN A 786 -14.24 -8.60 -36.30
C ASN A 786 -13.16 -9.71 -36.44
N GLY A 787 -12.45 -10.03 -35.38
CA GLY A 787 -11.39 -11.07 -35.36
C GLY A 787 -10.04 -10.63 -35.93
N VAL A 788 -9.85 -9.35 -36.24
CA VAL A 788 -8.56 -8.78 -36.67
C VAL A 788 -8.00 -7.88 -35.57
N ASP A 789 -6.73 -8.06 -35.23
CA ASP A 789 -6.01 -7.28 -34.23
C ASP A 789 -5.33 -6.05 -34.84
N GLY A 790 -5.25 -4.96 -34.08
CA GLY A 790 -4.58 -3.74 -34.50
C GLY A 790 -4.90 -2.52 -33.62
N LEU A 791 -4.51 -1.35 -34.12
CA LEU A 791 -4.61 -0.07 -33.45
C LEU A 791 -6.00 0.57 -33.62
N ILE A 792 -6.57 0.98 -32.50
CA ILE A 792 -7.89 1.61 -32.37
C ILE A 792 -7.70 3.01 -31.78
N PRO A 793 -8.07 4.09 -32.48
CA PRO A 793 -7.84 5.45 -31.99
C PRO A 793 -8.82 5.82 -30.88
N HIS A 794 -8.29 6.14 -29.70
CA HIS A 794 -9.02 6.39 -28.47
C HIS A 794 -10.09 7.49 -28.61
N GLN A 795 -9.82 8.54 -29.39
CA GLN A 795 -10.76 9.64 -29.64
C GLN A 795 -12.03 9.23 -30.40
N TYR A 796 -12.02 8.06 -31.06
CA TYR A 796 -13.13 7.55 -31.90
C TYR A 796 -13.98 6.50 -31.18
N ILE A 797 -13.68 6.17 -29.93
CA ILE A 797 -14.36 5.14 -29.13
C ILE A 797 -14.87 5.70 -27.80
N VAL A 798 -15.72 4.93 -27.13
CA VAL A 798 -16.05 5.07 -25.72
C VAL A 798 -15.75 3.73 -25.07
N VAL A 799 -14.85 3.71 -24.10
CA VAL A 799 -14.60 2.53 -23.25
C VAL A 799 -15.83 2.29 -22.39
N GLN A 800 -16.27 1.05 -22.25
CA GLN A 800 -17.30 0.68 -21.28
C GLN A 800 -16.60 0.21 -20.00
N ASP A 801 -16.49 1.12 -19.04
CA ASP A 801 -16.05 0.77 -17.68
C ASP A 801 -17.10 -0.17 -17.05
N LEU A 802 -16.65 -1.23 -16.37
CA LEU A 802 -17.49 -2.33 -15.89
C LEU A 802 -18.56 -1.95 -14.85
N ASP A 803 -18.50 -0.74 -14.29
CA ASP A 803 -19.41 -0.25 -13.25
C ASP A 803 -20.66 0.48 -13.76
N ASP A 804 -20.72 0.90 -15.04
CA ASP A 804 -21.81 1.78 -15.55
C ASP A 804 -23.15 1.05 -15.81
N ALA A 805 -23.23 -0.24 -15.47
CA ALA A 805 -24.37 -1.12 -15.71
C ALA A 805 -25.64 -0.85 -14.85
N PHE A 806 -25.66 0.21 -14.03
CA PHE A 806 -26.77 0.50 -13.11
C PHE A 806 -27.17 1.99 -12.96
N SER A 807 -26.96 2.84 -13.98
CA SER A 807 -27.40 4.25 -13.90
C SER A 807 -27.88 4.93 -15.19
N ASP A 808 -28.63 4.25 -16.07
CA ASP A 808 -29.54 4.97 -16.97
C ASP A 808 -30.85 4.22 -17.29
N ASN A 809 -31.90 4.49 -16.50
CA ASN A 809 -33.26 4.00 -16.79
C ASN A 809 -34.41 4.79 -16.12
N LEU A 810 -34.22 6.09 -15.79
CA LEU A 810 -35.35 6.91 -15.30
C LEU A 810 -35.20 8.44 -15.43
N SER A 811 -35.27 9.03 -16.64
CA SER A 811 -35.78 10.42 -16.82
C SER A 811 -36.03 10.88 -18.26
N GLN A 812 -36.88 10.19 -19.04
CA GLN A 812 -37.51 10.85 -20.20
C GLN A 812 -38.92 10.30 -20.51
N LYS A 813 -39.93 11.15 -20.29
CA LYS A 813 -41.34 10.96 -20.69
C LYS A 813 -42.04 12.32 -20.72
N ALA A 814 -43.07 12.44 -21.56
CA ALA A 814 -43.61 13.70 -22.12
C ALA A 814 -42.68 14.26 -23.22
N ASP A 815 -43.14 14.61 -24.44
CA ASP A 815 -44.52 14.76 -24.94
C ASP A 815 -44.78 14.08 -26.31
N SER A 816 -46.07 13.81 -26.57
CA SER A 816 -46.80 13.55 -27.85
C SER A 816 -46.10 12.81 -29.00
N GLU A 817 -46.52 11.59 -29.39
CA GLU A 817 -47.78 11.24 -30.10
C GLU A 817 -47.99 11.88 -31.50
N ALA A 818 -47.91 11.07 -32.57
CA ALA A 818 -48.88 10.98 -33.68
C ALA A 818 -48.48 9.95 -34.77
N SER A 819 -49.37 8.99 -35.09
CA SER A 819 -49.41 8.13 -36.32
C SER A 819 -48.17 7.27 -36.69
N SER A 820 -48.31 6.07 -37.28
CA SER A 820 -49.47 5.23 -37.62
C SER A 820 -49.03 3.78 -37.90
N GLY A 821 -49.87 2.78 -37.57
CA GLY A 821 -49.68 1.38 -38.03
C GLY A 821 -50.24 1.14 -39.45
N PRO A 822 -50.64 -0.10 -39.84
CA PRO A 822 -50.75 -1.34 -39.04
C PRO A 822 -50.23 -2.61 -39.77
N LEU A 823 -50.79 -3.79 -39.42
CA LEU A 823 -50.65 -5.15 -40.01
C LEU A 823 -49.43 -5.96 -39.49
N LEU A 824 -49.56 -7.23 -39.08
CA LEU A 824 -50.74 -8.13 -38.94
C LEU A 824 -50.50 -9.18 -37.83
N ASP A 825 -51.59 -9.75 -37.27
CA ASP A 825 -51.60 -10.80 -36.25
C ASP A 825 -51.19 -12.20 -36.77
N ASP A 826 -50.73 -13.10 -35.87
CA ASP A 826 -51.61 -14.16 -35.34
C ASP A 826 -51.09 -14.74 -33.99
N LYS A 827 -51.80 -15.71 -33.40
CA LYS A 827 -51.94 -15.86 -31.93
C LYS A 827 -51.99 -17.32 -31.43
N ALA A 828 -51.89 -17.45 -30.11
CA ALA A 828 -52.13 -18.63 -29.25
C ALA A 828 -51.09 -19.77 -29.32
N SER A 829 -50.59 -20.39 -28.23
CA SER A 829 -50.93 -20.47 -26.78
C SER A 829 -51.87 -21.59 -26.32
N PHE A 830 -51.28 -22.70 -25.86
CA PHE A 830 -51.79 -23.60 -24.81
C PHE A 830 -50.56 -23.98 -23.93
N LYS A 831 -50.57 -23.85 -22.60
CA LYS A 831 -51.24 -24.69 -21.58
C LYS A 831 -50.86 -26.18 -21.68
N ASN A 832 -50.54 -26.90 -20.60
CA ASN A 832 -50.17 -26.59 -19.20
C ASN A 832 -49.75 -27.95 -18.57
N ASP A 833 -48.84 -27.98 -17.58
CA ASP A 833 -48.99 -28.78 -16.32
C ASP A 833 -47.74 -28.72 -15.40
N VAL A 834 -47.91 -29.17 -14.15
CA VAL A 834 -47.21 -28.84 -12.88
C VAL A 834 -47.44 -30.04 -11.91
N PRO A 835 -46.64 -30.39 -10.85
CA PRO A 835 -45.59 -29.67 -10.09
C PRO A 835 -44.26 -30.45 -9.78
N SER A 836 -43.42 -29.84 -8.94
CA SER A 836 -42.33 -30.40 -8.08
C SER A 836 -42.88 -31.30 -6.91
N PRO A 837 -42.11 -31.88 -5.94
CA PRO A 837 -40.66 -31.78 -5.62
C PRO A 837 -39.91 -33.06 -5.09
N CYS A 838 -38.65 -32.86 -4.64
CA CYS A 838 -37.88 -33.56 -3.57
C CYS A 838 -37.08 -34.89 -3.80
N GLU A 839 -35.74 -34.74 -3.75
CA GLU A 839 -34.75 -35.36 -2.81
C GLU A 839 -34.25 -36.83 -2.83
N HIS A 840 -32.97 -36.93 -2.39
CA HIS A 840 -32.22 -38.03 -1.70
C HIS A 840 -31.49 -39.19 -2.43
N SER A 841 -30.14 -39.06 -2.44
CA SER A 841 -29.03 -40.00 -2.04
C SER A 841 -29.00 -41.48 -2.55
N PRO A 842 -27.91 -42.28 -2.40
CA PRO A 842 -26.91 -42.41 -1.30
C PRO A 842 -25.55 -41.74 -1.62
N ASP A 843 -24.67 -41.30 -0.68
CA ASP A 843 -24.08 -41.85 0.56
C ASP A 843 -22.84 -42.77 0.38
N SER A 844 -21.64 -42.25 0.69
CA SER A 844 -20.55 -42.88 1.51
C SER A 844 -19.14 -42.27 1.24
N ASN A 845 -18.15 -42.27 2.15
CA ASN A 845 -18.11 -41.98 3.60
C ASN A 845 -16.62 -41.85 4.05
N PHE A 846 -16.31 -41.00 5.06
CA PHE A 846 -15.14 -40.96 5.99
C PHE A 846 -13.79 -41.69 5.69
N GLY A 847 -12.59 -41.20 6.07
CA GLY A 847 -12.22 -39.94 6.78
C GLY A 847 -11.18 -40.13 7.91
N GLY A 848 -10.23 -39.17 8.07
CA GLY A 848 -9.32 -39.03 9.24
C GLY A 848 -7.96 -39.78 9.17
N VAL A 849 -6.96 -39.53 10.04
CA VAL A 849 -6.87 -38.70 11.26
C VAL A 849 -5.42 -38.14 11.47
N MET A 850 -5.30 -36.92 12.00
CA MET A 850 -4.16 -36.15 12.62
C MET A 850 -2.66 -36.56 12.48
N GLY A 851 -1.69 -35.63 12.50
CA GLY A 851 -1.75 -34.14 12.53
C GLY A 851 -0.74 -33.45 13.49
N ARG A 852 -0.89 -32.12 13.63
CA ARG A 852 -0.33 -31.18 14.65
C ARG A 852 1.20 -30.92 14.76
N VAL A 853 1.54 -29.62 14.64
CA VAL A 853 2.47 -28.82 15.51
C VAL A 853 4.00 -29.00 15.33
N ARG A 854 4.89 -27.99 15.42
CA ARG A 854 4.85 -26.49 15.28
C ARG A 854 6.28 -25.93 15.50
N LEU A 855 6.75 -24.93 14.72
CA LEU A 855 7.99 -24.13 14.93
C LEU A 855 9.33 -24.92 14.87
N PRO A 856 10.52 -24.27 14.78
CA PRO A 856 10.81 -22.83 14.77
C PRO A 856 11.43 -22.29 13.45
N SER A 857 11.74 -20.99 13.46
CA SER A 857 12.49 -20.25 12.42
C SER A 857 13.94 -20.02 12.86
N ASP A 858 14.81 -19.63 11.90
CA ASP A 858 16.13 -19.01 12.07
C ASP A 858 17.25 -19.81 12.78
N GLY A 859 18.54 -19.58 12.50
CA GLY A 859 19.17 -18.72 11.49
C GLY A 859 20.67 -18.47 11.77
N ALA A 860 21.39 -17.92 10.78
CA ALA A 860 22.79 -17.46 10.84
C ALA A 860 23.88 -18.56 11.09
N ALA A 861 25.19 -18.33 10.86
CA ALA A 861 25.88 -17.08 10.56
C ALA A 861 27.11 -17.22 9.62
N THR A 862 27.44 -16.09 8.99
CA THR A 862 28.73 -15.66 8.40
C THR A 862 29.94 -15.77 9.36
N PRO A 863 31.20 -15.46 8.94
CA PRO A 863 31.87 -15.60 7.62
C PRO A 863 33.31 -16.18 7.73
N ARG A 864 34.05 -16.31 6.60
CA ARG A 864 35.33 -15.58 6.33
C ARG A 864 36.17 -16.17 5.18
N ARG A 865 36.88 -15.28 4.46
CA ARG A 865 38.06 -15.61 3.62
C ARG A 865 39.18 -16.21 4.48
N HIS A 866 40.01 -17.07 3.88
CA HIS A 866 41.41 -17.24 4.29
C HIS A 866 42.32 -17.44 3.07
N SER A 867 43.44 -16.72 3.06
CA SER A 867 44.60 -17.03 2.23
C SER A 867 45.62 -17.78 3.10
N GLY A 868 46.26 -18.81 2.55
CA GLY A 868 47.51 -19.34 3.12
C GLY A 868 48.66 -18.36 2.88
N GLU A 869 49.84 -18.53 3.48
CA GLU A 869 50.31 -19.52 4.47
C GLU A 869 51.58 -18.95 5.13
N THR A 870 51.93 -19.35 6.37
CA THR A 870 53.31 -19.74 6.79
C THR A 870 53.41 -20.10 8.29
N HIS A 871 53.80 -21.36 8.54
CA HIS A 871 54.57 -21.97 9.64
C HIS A 871 54.39 -21.63 11.16
N SER A 872 54.45 -22.72 11.92
CA SER A 872 54.31 -22.91 13.39
C SER A 872 55.63 -22.61 14.17
N PRO A 873 55.85 -22.91 15.50
CA PRO A 873 55.44 -24.13 16.25
C PRO A 873 55.13 -23.87 17.78
N PRO A 874 55.22 -24.82 18.78
CA PRO A 874 54.03 -25.11 19.62
C PRO A 874 54.24 -25.39 21.14
N ARG A 875 53.13 -25.64 21.86
CA ARG A 875 52.89 -26.47 23.09
C ARG A 875 51.52 -26.04 23.65
N GLY A 876 50.61 -26.85 24.20
CA GLY A 876 50.69 -28.17 24.85
C GLY A 876 50.19 -28.00 26.31
N THR A 877 49.35 -28.84 26.92
CA THR A 877 48.71 -30.13 26.55
C THR A 877 47.30 -30.20 27.23
N ASP A 878 46.53 -31.28 27.43
CA ASP A 878 46.75 -32.73 27.32
C ASP A 878 45.48 -33.61 27.07
N THR A 879 45.80 -34.84 26.65
CA THR A 879 45.18 -36.20 26.51
C THR A 879 43.81 -36.69 27.12
N PRO A 880 43.30 -37.88 26.66
CA PRO A 880 41.86 -38.27 26.60
C PRO A 880 41.58 -39.64 27.32
N PRO A 881 41.06 -40.81 26.80
CA PRO A 881 40.22 -41.19 25.62
C PRO A 881 39.16 -42.35 25.82
N ARG A 882 38.60 -42.85 24.68
CA ARG A 882 37.99 -44.20 24.40
C ARG A 882 36.53 -44.51 24.83
N ALA A 883 35.75 -45.41 24.16
CA ALA A 883 35.82 -46.04 22.81
C ALA A 883 34.55 -46.87 22.42
N ALA A 884 34.26 -46.98 21.10
CA ALA A 884 33.67 -48.10 20.31
C ALA A 884 32.32 -48.78 20.75
N ALA A 885 31.54 -49.50 19.92
CA ALA A 885 31.76 -50.11 18.58
C ALA A 885 30.47 -50.24 17.70
N CYS A 886 30.60 -50.81 16.49
CA CYS A 886 29.56 -51.05 15.43
C CYS A 886 29.07 -52.55 15.45
N PRO A 887 28.47 -53.22 14.40
CA PRO A 887 28.10 -52.83 13.01
C PRO A 887 26.80 -53.45 12.33
N SER A 888 26.46 -52.94 11.12
CA SER A 888 25.93 -53.58 9.87
C SER A 888 24.76 -54.62 9.78
N SER A 889 23.72 -54.29 8.97
CA SER A 889 23.05 -54.98 7.80
C SER A 889 22.83 -56.53 7.71
N PRO A 890 22.03 -57.12 6.75
CA PRO A 890 21.08 -56.57 5.72
C PRO A 890 19.72 -57.35 5.52
N HIS A 891 18.85 -56.89 4.58
CA HIS A 891 17.84 -57.69 3.78
C HIS A 891 16.61 -58.32 4.54
N LYS A 892 15.46 -58.78 3.95
CA LYS A 892 14.77 -58.66 2.62
C LYS A 892 13.27 -59.10 2.70
N VAL A 893 12.36 -58.43 1.96
CA VAL A 893 11.24 -58.99 1.11
C VAL A 893 10.00 -59.76 1.71
N ALA A 894 8.80 -59.49 1.11
CA ALA A 894 7.66 -60.40 0.76
C ALA A 894 6.27 -60.45 1.49
N VAL A 895 5.21 -60.12 0.71
CA VAL A 895 4.02 -60.97 0.32
C VAL A 895 2.73 -61.08 1.20
N SER A 896 1.79 -60.16 0.93
CA SER A 896 0.41 -60.40 0.36
C SER A 896 -0.86 -60.77 1.17
N ARG A 897 -2.00 -60.41 0.54
CA ARG A 897 -3.31 -61.12 0.37
C ARG A 897 -4.53 -60.95 1.31
N SER A 898 -5.50 -60.15 0.82
CA SER A 898 -6.98 -60.40 0.84
C SER A 898 -7.73 -60.41 2.19
N ARG A 899 -9.07 -60.29 2.31
CA ARG A 899 -10.20 -60.34 1.35
C ARG A 899 -11.42 -59.50 1.85
N MET A 900 -12.50 -59.42 1.05
CA MET A 900 -13.86 -58.90 1.35
C MET A 900 -14.47 -59.45 2.66
N GLU A 901 -15.45 -58.81 3.34
CA GLU A 901 -16.88 -58.74 2.93
C GLU A 901 -17.73 -57.66 3.68
N SER A 902 -19.04 -57.60 3.37
CA SER A 902 -20.11 -56.71 3.93
C SER A 902 -21.33 -57.62 4.29
N PRO A 903 -22.59 -57.18 4.63
CA PRO A 903 -23.19 -55.84 4.79
C PRO A 903 -24.26 -55.68 5.94
N GLU A 904 -25.03 -54.57 5.89
CA GLU A 904 -26.48 -54.45 6.15
C GLU A 904 -27.15 -53.99 7.51
N LYS A 905 -28.04 -52.98 7.35
CA LYS A 905 -29.43 -52.82 7.88
C LYS A 905 -29.77 -52.20 9.27
N ARG A 906 -30.17 -50.91 9.19
CA ARG A 906 -31.58 -50.42 9.35
C ARG A 906 -32.27 -50.44 10.75
N ARG A 907 -32.50 -49.26 11.37
CA ARG A 907 -33.86 -48.68 11.67
C ARG A 907 -33.84 -47.28 12.36
N LEU A 908 -34.96 -46.58 12.18
CA LEU A 908 -35.39 -45.24 12.65
C LEU A 908 -35.80 -45.20 14.16
N GLY A 909 -35.65 -44.06 14.88
CA GLY A 909 -36.29 -43.90 16.22
C GLY A 909 -35.92 -42.69 17.11
N THR A 910 -36.59 -41.54 16.89
CA THR A 910 -37.24 -40.62 17.87
C THR A 910 -36.72 -40.42 19.32
N PHE A 911 -36.44 -39.14 19.68
CA PHE A 911 -36.45 -38.45 21.01
C PHE A 911 -36.20 -39.21 22.34
N GLY A 912 -35.32 -38.66 23.18
CA GLY A 912 -35.32 -38.89 24.64
C GLY A 912 -34.17 -38.19 25.38
N SER A 913 -34.46 -37.42 26.44
CA SER A 913 -33.45 -36.72 27.27
C SER A 913 -33.53 -37.15 28.73
N ALA A 914 -32.41 -37.63 29.31
CA ALA A 914 -32.12 -37.62 30.75
C ALA A 914 -30.71 -38.14 31.11
N GLY A 915 -30.04 -37.47 32.07
CA GLY A 915 -29.52 -38.12 33.28
C GLY A 915 -28.22 -38.97 33.26
N SER A 916 -27.09 -38.32 33.54
CA SER A 916 -26.20 -38.58 34.69
C SER A 916 -25.58 -39.97 35.03
N ILE A 917 -24.31 -39.89 35.48
CA ILE A 917 -23.69 -40.58 36.65
C ILE A 917 -22.91 -41.93 36.47
N ASN A 918 -21.57 -41.75 36.39
CA ASN A 918 -20.50 -42.39 37.22
C ASN A 918 -19.83 -43.76 36.90
N TYR A 919 -18.58 -43.83 37.42
CA TYR A 919 -17.67 -44.96 37.67
C TYR A 919 -16.93 -45.59 36.46
N ALA A 920 -15.67 -46.05 36.58
CA ALA A 920 -14.71 -46.20 37.70
C ALA A 920 -13.26 -46.21 37.13
N ASP A 921 -12.12 -46.39 37.83
CA ASP A 921 -11.56 -46.07 39.17
C ASP A 921 -10.11 -46.65 39.20
N ARG A 922 -9.20 -46.14 40.05
CA ARG A 922 -7.79 -46.59 40.30
C ARG A 922 -6.81 -46.40 39.13
N LYS A 923 -5.53 -46.03 39.32
CA LYS A 923 -4.61 -45.93 40.49
C LYS A 923 -3.50 -44.88 40.13
N ALA A 924 -2.53 -44.41 40.94
CA ALA A 924 -2.04 -44.74 42.29
C ALA A 924 -1.36 -43.51 42.98
N TYR A 925 -0.34 -43.74 43.81
CA TYR A 925 0.53 -42.82 44.58
C TYR A 925 1.91 -43.52 44.79
N PRO A 926 2.98 -42.95 45.41
CA PRO A 926 3.08 -41.70 46.21
C PRO A 926 4.20 -40.74 45.72
N GLU A 927 4.67 -39.65 46.39
CA GLU A 927 4.43 -38.96 47.68
C GLU A 927 4.90 -37.46 47.54
N GLY A 928 4.67 -36.47 48.40
CA GLY A 928 3.77 -36.31 49.56
C GLY A 928 4.22 -35.24 50.59
N HIS A 929 3.25 -34.58 51.25
CA HIS A 929 3.36 -33.85 52.55
C HIS A 929 4.12 -32.49 52.63
N PRO A 930 3.92 -31.65 53.69
CA PRO A 930 2.67 -30.89 53.97
C PRO A 930 2.93 -29.39 54.31
N LEU A 931 1.93 -28.52 54.56
CA LEU A 931 1.37 -28.22 55.90
C LEU A 931 0.14 -27.27 55.88
N ARG A 932 -0.64 -27.31 56.97
CA ARG A 932 -1.73 -26.41 57.45
C ARG A 932 -1.50 -26.18 58.97
N PRO A 933 -2.30 -25.45 59.80
CA PRO A 933 -3.69 -24.96 59.67
C PRO A 933 -3.83 -23.42 59.92
N VAL A 934 -5.00 -22.80 60.11
CA VAL A 934 -5.90 -22.72 61.30
C VAL A 934 -7.34 -22.31 60.87
N ALA A 935 -8.36 -22.36 61.75
CA ALA A 935 -9.80 -22.23 61.40
C ALA A 935 -10.67 -21.41 62.39
N GLY A 936 -11.88 -21.02 61.92
CA GLY A 936 -13.02 -20.42 62.66
C GLY A 936 -13.99 -19.75 61.65
N ALA A 937 -15.27 -20.14 61.47
CA ALA A 937 -16.44 -20.08 62.38
C ALA A 937 -16.90 -18.63 62.66
N THR A 938 -18.16 -18.19 62.45
CA THR A 938 -19.46 -18.90 62.36
C THR A 938 -20.52 -18.18 61.49
N ARG A 939 -21.45 -18.94 60.90
CA ARG A 939 -22.76 -18.63 60.24
C ARG A 939 -23.31 -17.18 60.30
N HIS A 940 -23.83 -16.70 59.15
CA HIS A 940 -25.22 -16.23 58.98
C HIS A 940 -25.60 -16.26 57.47
N SER A 941 -26.86 -15.99 57.11
CA SER A 941 -27.45 -16.35 55.79
C SER A 941 -28.12 -15.18 55.05
N SER A 942 -27.80 -15.02 53.75
CA SER A 942 -28.65 -14.34 52.74
C SER A 942 -28.28 -14.84 51.33
N LEU A 943 -29.08 -14.51 50.32
CA LEU A 943 -28.86 -14.88 48.91
C LEU A 943 -28.04 -13.82 48.15
N GLY A 944 -27.30 -14.24 47.12
CA GLY A 944 -26.61 -13.34 46.19
C GLY A 944 -25.78 -14.08 45.12
N ASP A 945 -26.15 -13.84 43.86
CA ASP A 945 -25.44 -13.99 42.58
C ASP A 945 -24.19 -14.91 42.43
N HIS A 946 -24.28 -15.83 41.48
CA HIS A 946 -23.15 -16.52 40.87
C HIS A 946 -23.19 -16.42 39.34
N LYS A 947 -22.81 -15.24 38.80
CA LYS A 947 -22.54 -15.07 37.36
C LYS A 947 -21.49 -14.00 36.98
N SER A 948 -20.81 -13.36 37.95
CA SER A 948 -19.79 -12.31 37.72
C SER A 948 -18.34 -12.81 37.68
N LEU A 949 -18.03 -13.89 38.43
CA LEU A 949 -16.66 -14.34 38.76
C LEU A 949 -15.72 -14.64 37.57
N GLY A 950 -16.23 -14.83 36.35
CA GLY A 950 -15.41 -15.03 35.15
C GLY A 950 -14.91 -13.74 34.49
N ALA A 951 -15.57 -12.59 34.74
CA ALA A 951 -15.16 -11.31 34.17
C ALA A 951 -14.14 -10.58 35.05
N GLU A 952 -14.32 -10.64 36.38
CA GLU A 952 -13.43 -10.01 37.35
C GLU A 952 -12.05 -10.68 37.37
N THR A 953 -11.99 -12.01 37.29
CA THR A 953 -10.73 -12.77 37.21
C THR A 953 -9.95 -12.45 35.92
N LEU A 954 -10.62 -12.39 34.77
CA LEU A 954 -9.99 -11.98 33.50
C LEU A 954 -9.50 -10.53 33.54
N ALA A 955 -10.28 -9.62 34.12
CA ALA A 955 -9.87 -8.22 34.28
C ALA A 955 -8.67 -8.05 35.24
N GLU A 956 -8.60 -8.87 36.30
CA GLU A 956 -7.49 -8.85 37.25
C GLU A 956 -6.21 -9.45 36.67
N ASP A 957 -6.28 -10.53 35.88
CA ASP A 957 -5.12 -11.04 35.13
C ASP A 957 -4.65 -10.08 34.04
N ILE A 958 -5.55 -9.44 33.26
CA ILE A 958 -5.18 -8.38 32.29
C ILE A 958 -4.45 -7.23 33.00
N LYS A 959 -5.00 -6.76 34.13
CA LYS A 959 -4.39 -5.69 34.93
C LYS A 959 -3.02 -6.09 35.47
N LYS A 960 -2.86 -7.35 35.90
CA LYS A 960 -1.61 -7.92 36.39
C LYS A 960 -0.55 -7.99 35.29
N THR A 961 -0.89 -8.54 34.13
CA THR A 961 -0.02 -8.56 32.93
C THR A 961 0.40 -7.16 32.51
N MET A 962 -0.52 -6.18 32.51
CA MET A 962 -0.16 -4.77 32.26
C MET A 962 0.83 -4.22 33.29
N THR A 963 0.65 -4.52 34.59
CA THR A 963 1.62 -4.08 35.61
C THR A 963 2.98 -4.78 35.51
N THR A 964 3.04 -6.03 35.05
CA THR A 964 4.31 -6.71 34.75
C THR A 964 5.01 -6.07 33.56
N ALA A 965 4.31 -5.86 32.44
CA ALA A 965 4.89 -5.21 31.26
C ALA A 965 5.38 -3.77 31.56
N LEU A 966 4.66 -3.02 32.41
CA LEU A 966 5.09 -1.70 32.89
C LEU A 966 6.24 -1.74 33.91
N HIS A 967 6.51 -2.89 34.54
CA HIS A 967 7.71 -3.10 35.35
C HIS A 967 8.91 -3.41 34.46
N GLU A 968 8.74 -4.32 33.49
CA GLU A 968 9.76 -4.72 32.52
C GLU A 968 10.20 -3.53 31.65
N LEU A 969 9.27 -2.67 31.20
CA LEU A 969 9.59 -1.40 30.53
C LEU A 969 10.47 -0.49 31.39
N ARG A 970 10.18 -0.33 32.68
CA ARG A 970 10.99 0.48 33.60
C ARG A 970 12.36 -0.15 33.91
N GLU A 971 12.45 -1.47 33.90
CA GLU A 971 13.74 -2.16 34.01
C GLU A 971 14.56 -2.03 32.73
N LEU A 972 13.93 -2.01 31.55
CA LEU A 972 14.57 -1.70 30.27
C LEU A 972 15.06 -0.25 30.21
N GLU A 973 14.23 0.74 30.59
CA GLU A 973 14.66 2.15 30.73
C GLU A 973 15.87 2.25 31.68
N ARG A 974 15.80 1.61 32.84
CA ARG A 974 16.86 1.63 33.85
C ARG A 974 18.15 0.94 33.37
N GLN A 975 18.05 -0.13 32.58
CA GLN A 975 19.21 -0.76 31.93
C GLN A 975 19.79 0.12 30.82
N ASN A 976 18.95 0.85 30.07
CA ASN A 976 19.42 1.75 29.02
C ASN A 976 20.19 2.97 29.59
N THR A 977 19.78 3.47 30.78
CA THR A 977 20.55 4.51 31.50
C THR A 977 21.91 4.05 32.05
N ALA A 978 22.25 2.75 31.99
CA ALA A 978 23.47 2.21 32.59
C ALA A 978 24.75 2.34 31.74
N LYS A 979 24.71 3.05 30.61
CA LYS A 979 25.87 3.28 29.71
C LYS A 979 26.37 4.74 29.70
N GLN A 980 26.66 5.29 30.88
CA GLN A 980 27.61 6.39 31.02
C GLN A 980 28.87 5.91 31.76
N ALA A 981 30.04 6.23 31.21
CA ALA A 981 31.33 5.92 31.81
C ALA A 981 31.60 6.83 33.03
N PRO A 982 32.36 6.39 34.03
CA PRO A 982 32.51 7.11 35.29
C PRO A 982 33.40 8.36 35.14
N ASP A 983 32.93 9.46 35.72
CA ASP A 983 33.72 10.68 35.88
C ASP A 983 34.74 10.51 37.02
N VAL A 984 36.00 10.92 36.80
CA VAL A 984 37.11 10.70 37.74
C VAL A 984 37.60 12.03 38.29
N VAL A 985 37.11 12.34 39.48
CA VAL A 985 37.45 13.57 40.21
C VAL A 985 38.92 13.58 40.63
N LEU A 986 39.64 14.63 40.24
CA LEU A 986 40.69 15.23 41.07
C LEU A 986 40.43 16.73 41.19
N ASP A 987 39.83 17.10 42.32
CA ASP A 987 39.56 18.48 42.74
C ASP A 987 40.74 18.99 43.60
N THR A 988 41.19 20.21 43.34
CA THR A 988 41.90 21.02 44.34
C THR A 988 41.40 22.45 44.38
N LEU A 989 40.33 22.63 45.15
CA LEU A 989 40.13 23.70 46.12
C LEU A 989 39.77 25.08 45.56
N ASP A 990 38.52 25.48 45.82
CA ASP A 990 38.31 26.74 46.53
C ASP A 990 37.19 26.57 47.58
N THR A 991 37.52 26.72 48.87
CA THR A 991 36.57 26.49 49.98
C THR A 991 36.37 27.72 50.86
N THR A 992 35.17 28.28 50.79
CA THR A 992 34.53 29.17 51.78
C THR A 992 35.17 30.54 52.06
N MET A 993 34.40 31.63 51.88
CA MET A 993 33.71 32.30 53.01
C MET A 993 32.74 33.40 52.52
N LYS A 994 32.07 34.11 53.45
CA LYS A 994 30.86 34.93 53.23
C LYS A 994 31.13 36.45 53.24
N ASN A 995 30.48 37.19 52.33
CA ASN A 995 29.98 38.58 52.49
C ASN A 995 31.03 39.68 52.86
N PRO A 996 30.65 40.97 53.10
CA PRO A 996 30.17 41.91 52.07
C PRO A 996 30.73 43.37 52.15
N VAL A 997 30.52 44.17 51.08
CA VAL A 997 30.23 45.64 51.08
C VAL A 997 31.24 46.68 51.66
N ASN A 998 31.65 47.63 50.78
CA ASN A 998 32.23 48.99 51.03
C ASN A 998 33.59 49.07 51.79
N SER A 999 34.50 50.05 51.58
CA SER A 999 34.34 51.48 51.20
C SER A 999 35.61 52.14 50.58
N GLU A 1000 35.45 53.41 50.17
CA GLU A 1000 36.41 54.41 49.63
C GLU A 1000 37.53 54.88 50.63
N PRO A 1001 38.48 55.83 50.32
CA PRO A 1001 38.49 56.87 49.25
C PRO A 1001 39.83 57.15 48.49
N GLY A 1002 39.77 58.02 47.46
CA GLY A 1002 40.95 58.57 46.77
C GLY A 1002 40.67 59.58 45.62
N SER A 1003 40.29 60.83 45.95
CA SER A 1003 39.99 61.94 45.02
C SER A 1003 41.26 62.63 44.43
N PRO A 1004 41.21 63.61 43.47
CA PRO A 1004 40.05 64.32 42.91
C PRO A 1004 40.00 64.62 41.37
N LEU A 1005 38.78 64.96 40.92
CA LEU A 1005 38.31 66.04 40.00
C LEU A 1005 39.32 66.83 39.11
N HIS A 1006 38.96 67.42 37.94
CA HIS A 1006 37.64 67.81 37.41
C HIS A 1006 37.57 67.90 35.85
N THR A 1007 36.56 68.60 35.32
CA THR A 1007 36.04 68.57 33.93
C THR A 1007 36.44 69.80 33.09
N ILE A 1008 36.58 69.69 31.75
CA ILE A 1008 36.07 70.62 30.70
C ILE A 1008 36.44 70.14 29.27
N MET A 1009 35.70 70.62 28.25
CA MET A 1009 35.80 70.26 26.82
C MET A 1009 36.69 71.23 25.99
N ILE A 1010 36.87 70.91 24.69
CA ILE A 1010 36.99 71.81 23.49
C ILE A 1010 38.27 71.61 22.63
N ARG A 1011 38.05 71.62 21.30
CA ARG A 1011 38.98 71.81 20.15
C ARG A 1011 39.95 70.71 19.73
N ASP A 1012 39.72 70.28 18.48
CA ASP A 1012 40.73 70.00 17.46
C ASP A 1012 41.43 71.32 17.03
N PRO A 1013 42.77 71.33 16.82
CA PRO A 1013 43.33 72.08 15.70
C PRO A 1013 44.53 71.44 14.97
N ASP A 1014 44.73 71.92 13.74
CA ASP A 1014 45.70 71.48 12.72
C ASP A 1014 47.22 71.59 13.02
N ALA A 1015 47.94 70.64 12.40
CA ALA A 1015 49.24 70.71 11.70
C ALA A 1015 50.35 71.72 12.06
N ALA A 1016 51.55 71.18 12.37
CA ALA A 1016 52.90 71.66 12.01
C ALA A 1016 53.95 70.60 12.48
N MET A 1017 55.14 70.34 11.92
CA MET A 1017 55.94 70.82 10.78
C MET A 1017 57.13 69.80 10.65
N ARG A 1018 57.82 69.45 9.55
CA ARG A 1018 58.07 69.90 8.15
C ARG A 1018 58.26 68.60 7.28
N ARG A 1019 58.58 68.53 5.98
CA ARG A 1019 59.13 69.45 4.95
C ARG A 1019 58.37 69.31 3.61
N SER A 1020 58.68 70.18 2.65
CA SER A 1020 57.85 70.49 1.47
C SER A 1020 58.54 70.22 0.12
N SER A 1021 57.72 70.06 -0.95
CA SER A 1021 57.84 70.63 -2.32
C SER A 1021 59.18 70.58 -3.12
N SER A 1022 59.23 70.41 -4.46
CA SER A 1022 58.20 70.16 -5.49
C SER A 1022 58.82 70.10 -6.92
N SER A 1023 58.11 69.48 -7.88
CA SER A 1023 58.06 69.82 -9.34
C SER A 1023 59.30 69.64 -10.24
N THR A 1024 59.17 68.84 -11.33
CA THR A 1024 59.33 69.18 -12.78
C THR A 1024 59.51 67.93 -13.68
N SER A 1025 59.15 68.04 -14.99
CA SER A 1025 59.42 67.07 -16.10
C SER A 1025 58.74 65.68 -16.03
N GLU A 1026 58.24 64.98 -17.07
CA GLU A 1026 58.18 65.11 -18.55
C GLU A 1026 59.50 65.08 -19.38
N MET A 1027 59.59 64.43 -20.55
CA MET A 1027 58.64 63.64 -21.38
C MET A 1027 59.06 62.14 -21.42
N MET A 1028 58.73 61.18 -22.32
CA MET A 1028 58.19 61.03 -23.70
C MET A 1028 57.20 59.83 -23.73
N SER A 1029 56.22 59.64 -24.62
CA SER A 1029 56.07 59.70 -26.10
C SER A 1029 56.56 58.44 -26.83
N THR A 1030 55.84 57.82 -27.77
CA THR A 1030 54.53 58.10 -28.42
C THR A 1030 53.44 57.07 -27.99
N PHE A 1031 52.18 57.00 -28.47
CA PHE A 1031 51.45 57.70 -29.56
C PHE A 1031 50.03 58.12 -29.05
N LYS A 1032 48.98 58.10 -29.89
CA LYS A 1032 47.60 58.54 -29.56
C LYS A 1032 46.48 57.83 -30.36
N PRO A 1033 45.20 57.90 -29.90
CA PRO A 1033 44.04 57.21 -30.48
C PRO A 1033 43.01 58.16 -31.15
N THR A 1034 41.92 57.59 -31.71
CA THR A 1034 40.58 58.21 -31.94
C THR A 1034 39.55 57.07 -32.12
N LEU A 1035 38.21 57.17 -32.00
CA LEU A 1035 37.18 58.02 -31.33
C LEU A 1035 35.87 57.16 -31.34
N SER A 1036 34.72 57.40 -30.67
CA SER A 1036 34.08 58.56 -30.01
C SER A 1036 33.09 58.04 -28.92
N ALA A 1037 32.94 58.64 -27.73
CA ALA A 1037 31.90 59.64 -27.35
C ALA A 1037 30.43 59.13 -27.35
N ARG A 1038 29.47 59.47 -26.45
CA ARG A 1038 29.26 60.26 -25.18
C ARG A 1038 27.79 59.91 -24.74
N LEU A 1039 27.14 60.19 -23.59
CA LEU A 1039 27.24 60.74 -22.21
C LEU A 1039 25.88 60.38 -21.52
N ALA A 1040 25.51 60.47 -20.23
CA ALA A 1040 26.02 60.87 -18.90
C ALA A 1040 25.12 60.19 -17.82
N GLY A 1041 25.31 60.21 -16.49
CA GLY A 1041 26.40 60.76 -15.67
C GLY A 1041 25.98 61.47 -14.35
N ALA A 1042 25.13 60.87 -13.50
CA ALA A 1042 24.74 61.44 -12.18
C ALA A 1042 24.63 60.40 -11.04
N GLN A 1043 24.87 60.81 -9.78
CA GLN A 1043 24.73 60.01 -8.54
C GLN A 1043 24.20 60.89 -7.38
N LEU A 1044 23.57 60.27 -6.35
CA LEU A 1044 23.95 60.32 -4.91
C LEU A 1044 22.76 60.14 -3.91
N ARG A 1045 22.81 59.03 -3.15
CA ARG A 1045 22.38 58.68 -1.75
C ARG A 1045 21.24 59.37 -0.94
N PRO A 1046 20.75 58.75 0.18
CA PRO A 1046 19.40 58.97 0.77
C PRO A 1046 19.34 59.68 2.16
N PRO A 1047 18.13 59.95 2.72
CA PRO A 1047 17.90 60.53 4.06
C PRO A 1047 17.59 59.51 5.21
N PRO A 1048 17.53 59.91 6.51
CA PRO A 1048 17.58 58.99 7.67
C PRO A 1048 16.52 59.16 8.82
N MET A 1049 16.38 58.09 9.65
CA MET A 1049 16.11 57.99 11.13
C MET A 1049 14.94 58.69 11.88
N ARG A 1050 14.48 58.04 12.99
CA ARG A 1050 13.46 58.47 14.00
C ARG A 1050 14.10 59.13 15.26
N PRO A 1051 13.32 59.70 16.22
CA PRO A 1051 13.13 59.01 17.54
C PRO A 1051 11.87 59.32 18.45
N VAL A 1052 11.38 58.29 19.18
CA VAL A 1052 10.93 58.26 20.63
C VAL A 1052 9.49 58.74 21.08
N ARG A 1053 9.13 58.52 22.37
CA ARG A 1053 7.84 58.25 23.11
C ARG A 1053 7.76 59.13 24.41
N PRO A 1054 6.88 59.01 25.47
CA PRO A 1054 5.56 58.34 25.77
C PRO A 1054 4.55 59.28 26.54
N PRO A 1055 3.75 58.91 27.60
CA PRO A 1055 2.60 57.97 27.87
C PRO A 1055 1.28 58.73 28.34
N PRO A 1056 0.31 58.21 29.17
CA PRO A 1056 -0.57 56.99 29.14
C PRO A 1056 -2.13 57.25 29.37
N THR A 1057 -2.93 56.16 29.48
CA THR A 1057 -4.36 56.03 29.99
C THR A 1057 -5.53 56.39 29.03
N GLY A 1058 -6.74 55.75 29.07
CA GLY A 1058 -7.15 54.46 29.71
C GLY A 1058 -8.67 54.11 29.69
N HIS A 1059 -9.00 52.81 29.81
CA HIS A 1059 -10.25 52.14 30.28
C HIS A 1059 -11.52 51.84 29.39
N ARG A 1060 -12.14 50.67 29.72
CA ARG A 1060 -13.46 50.05 29.37
C ARG A 1060 -13.60 49.43 27.96
N SER A 1061 -13.98 48.15 27.74
CA SER A 1061 -15.07 47.25 28.24
C SER A 1061 -16.40 47.45 27.47
N SER A 1062 -17.19 46.44 27.03
CA SER A 1062 -17.09 44.95 27.01
C SER A 1062 -18.29 44.34 26.24
N SER A 1063 -18.28 43.03 25.90
CA SER A 1063 -19.47 42.16 25.52
C SER A 1063 -20.30 42.56 24.27
N SER A 1064 -21.18 41.75 23.65
CA SER A 1064 -21.30 40.28 23.47
C SER A 1064 -22.43 39.93 22.44
N SER A 1065 -22.38 38.72 21.87
CA SER A 1065 -23.54 37.89 21.39
C SER A 1065 -24.35 38.22 20.10
N SER A 1066 -24.56 37.15 19.31
CA SER A 1066 -25.82 36.64 18.68
C SER A 1066 -26.54 37.31 17.49
N SER A 1067 -26.59 36.54 16.38
CA SER A 1067 -27.77 36.16 15.55
C SER A 1067 -28.64 37.20 14.80
N GLY A 1068 -28.97 36.90 13.53
CA GLY A 1068 -30.08 37.54 12.80
C GLY A 1068 -30.22 37.12 11.32
N VAL A 1069 -31.17 36.23 11.01
CA VAL A 1069 -31.53 35.77 9.65
C VAL A 1069 -32.19 36.86 8.78
N GLY A 1070 -32.06 36.76 7.44
CA GLY A 1070 -32.73 37.68 6.50
C GLY A 1070 -32.58 37.38 4.99
N SER A 1071 -33.30 36.38 4.49
CA SER A 1071 -33.67 36.22 3.05
C SER A 1071 -35.07 36.87 2.81
N PRO A 1072 -35.54 37.17 1.57
CA PRO A 1072 -35.30 36.44 0.32
C PRO A 1072 -34.97 37.34 -0.91
N ALA A 1073 -35.22 36.83 -2.12
CA ALA A 1073 -34.66 37.31 -3.39
C ALA A 1073 -35.74 37.68 -4.45
N VAL A 1074 -35.29 37.71 -5.71
CA VAL A 1074 -36.03 37.66 -7.00
C VAL A 1074 -36.05 38.97 -7.82
N THR A 1075 -35.69 38.75 -9.09
CA THR A 1075 -35.65 39.55 -10.33
C THR A 1075 -37.07 39.98 -10.81
N PRO A 1076 -37.33 40.61 -12.00
CA PRO A 1076 -36.55 40.64 -13.24
C PRO A 1076 -36.52 42.01 -14.00
N THR A 1077 -35.79 42.15 -15.11
CA THR A 1077 -36.30 41.81 -16.46
C THR A 1077 -35.19 41.57 -17.47
N GLU A 1078 -35.39 40.62 -18.38
CA GLU A 1078 -34.59 40.40 -19.57
C GLU A 1078 -34.91 41.42 -20.68
N LYS A 1079 -34.01 41.53 -21.68
CA LYS A 1079 -34.41 41.52 -23.10
C LYS A 1079 -33.20 41.19 -24.00
N ILE A 1080 -33.41 40.24 -24.91
CA ILE A 1080 -32.45 39.75 -25.92
C ILE A 1080 -33.12 39.87 -27.31
N PHE A 1081 -32.33 39.70 -28.38
CA PHE A 1081 -32.72 39.47 -29.79
C PHE A 1081 -33.02 40.72 -30.66
N PRO A 1082 -32.85 40.64 -32.01
CA PRO A 1082 -32.11 39.66 -32.83
C PRO A 1082 -31.05 40.33 -33.75
N ASN A 1083 -30.81 39.78 -34.95
CA ASN A 1083 -29.59 39.93 -35.74
C ASN A 1083 -29.74 40.80 -37.02
N THR A 1084 -28.61 41.34 -37.50
CA THR A 1084 -28.33 41.87 -38.87
C THR A 1084 -29.25 42.93 -39.54
N GLY A 1085 -28.67 44.12 -39.78
CA GLY A 1085 -28.77 44.82 -41.08
C GLY A 1085 -29.61 46.11 -41.15
N ASP A 1086 -28.98 47.23 -41.51
CA ASP A 1086 -29.64 48.52 -41.74
C ASP A 1086 -30.67 48.49 -42.89
N LYS A 1087 -31.90 48.94 -42.62
CA LYS A 1087 -32.77 49.61 -43.60
C LYS A 1087 -33.93 50.38 -42.95
N SER A 1088 -34.55 51.26 -43.73
CA SER A 1088 -35.36 52.39 -43.28
C SER A 1088 -36.86 52.25 -43.58
N GLY A 1089 -37.69 52.99 -42.84
CA GLY A 1089 -38.81 53.72 -43.44
C GLY A 1089 -40.20 53.17 -43.13
N THR A 1090 -40.80 53.75 -42.09
CA THR A 1090 -42.17 53.57 -41.61
C THR A 1090 -43.25 53.75 -42.70
N MET A 1091 -44.17 52.79 -42.80
CA MET A 1091 -45.63 52.97 -42.68
C MET A 1091 -46.26 51.70 -42.11
#